data_AF-A0A6A5UHN6-F1
#
_entry.id   AF-A0A6A5UHN6-F1
#
_cell.length_a   1.000
_cell.length_b   1.000
_cell.length_c   1.000
_cell.angle_alpha   90.00
_cell.angle_beta   90.00
_cell.angle_gamma   90.00
#
_symmetry.space_group_name_H-M   'P 1'
#
loop_
_entity.id
_entity.type
_entity.pdbx_description
1 polymer ?
#
loop_
_entity_poly.entity_id
_entity_poly.type
_entity_poly.pdbx_seq_one_letter_code
_entity_poly.pdbx_strand_id
1 'polypeptide(L)'
;MSALHDLLRLYRHFGFPPFDMPASIMDSLSSREQSPTMRDSDLDSYRKEGQKKEQTSPFLQLPNDLFKCVLDYLDRDSAWSLKRVCKGMSTSEAVEELLYRYPLQLHDVKDIKLGDWKYRSLGQLRWNNFQQSINDKNRQHIQKLAMSHWCSIADFKWVEEHLPSLTKLDLSAIKDFVWTPEETWTWKDLAEACPKLFARLDELEVSNWADYTAHSRIEYGYAYNDYRFKQQFRLSRRRGGSGSVAKIIFPLCIKLKTLAIRERYSGFHTWNEWEVHQRVCCLIDGIKNHCPPSLNKLRVHDYAPYRSLFSTDAFDWSNIKDVEIGLYSWMEDRRDRDVIGPIPYRITQGHHHRDEEEAFDDKTFDDCERNHMDLGENVVAGAGASFEDLLKSLRNITLKYPSVNIKSIDGLRDITLHPFHLVNVNQRRLHHPHAQQAPQPQPDPVANQEIQEALRWLAEKCGWRPIFAWDNMMCDVFPVNLEPGRSFLPKDEVLSRIKTMISTLRSLNIPIRIFIGDRTNSCPSSGLDGSLYFGDYKTFVGEGDDKQEVFKHTQASFNLSGIAHMVDELTIQYPGDVPGVRGWVHPSLPHSDAEDALIARELKGWRRFWARYARLFTNLKKVTANVPTAIYEDWGACEGLRDLLADERWEVLEKQEKGEDFNYFGSYFPLSSLKYNLARRRSRMKFVQRVFFREDQEQLKLEERFPGLDDKEREKREITDGEIETPKGLGEHRFWPVKKGKEVGEKRKVGDTDADGEAEGEHKNKKVKSD
;
A
#
# COMPACT_ATOMS: atom_id res chain seq x y z
N MET A 1 -22.62 2.28 -10.42
CA MET A 1 -21.77 3.48 -10.60
C MET A 1 -22.58 4.76 -10.44
N SER A 2 -23.59 5.05 -11.29
CA SER A 2 -24.48 6.22 -11.10
C SER A 2 -25.22 6.21 -9.75
N ALA A 3 -25.75 5.06 -9.30
CA ALA A 3 -26.40 4.95 -7.98
C ALA A 3 -25.44 5.16 -6.78
N LEU A 4 -24.15 4.84 -6.93
CA LEU A 4 -23.12 5.08 -5.91
C LEU A 4 -22.73 6.56 -5.85
N HIS A 5 -22.78 7.24 -7.00
CA HIS A 5 -22.55 8.67 -7.14
C HIS A 5 -23.68 9.50 -6.51
N ASP A 6 -24.93 9.03 -6.61
CA ASP A 6 -26.08 9.65 -5.94
C ASP A 6 -26.10 9.40 -4.43
N LEU A 7 -25.58 8.26 -3.97
CA LEU A 7 -25.43 7.94 -2.54
C LEU A 7 -24.36 8.82 -1.86
N LEU A 8 -23.27 9.12 -2.55
CA LEU A 8 -22.22 10.05 -2.09
C LEU A 8 -22.68 11.53 -2.14
N ARG A 9 -23.61 11.89 -3.03
CA ARG A 9 -24.28 13.21 -3.01
C ARG A 9 -25.15 13.40 -1.78
N LEU A 10 -25.85 12.36 -1.32
CA LEU A 10 -26.68 12.38 -0.11
C LEU A 10 -25.86 12.55 1.19
N TYR A 11 -24.61 12.08 1.21
CA TYR A 11 -23.70 12.23 2.35
C TYR A 11 -23.29 13.70 2.63
N ARG A 12 -23.49 14.62 1.65
CA ARG A 12 -23.06 16.02 1.74
C ARG A 12 -24.07 16.99 2.39
N HIS A 13 -25.29 16.57 2.73
CA HIS A 13 -26.34 17.50 3.18
C HIS A 13 -26.66 17.52 4.69
N PHE A 14 -26.03 16.67 5.51
CA PHE A 14 -26.36 16.61 6.94
C PHE A 14 -25.31 17.34 7.80
N GLY A 15 -25.62 18.61 8.14
CA GLY A 15 -24.98 19.35 9.22
C GLY A 15 -25.67 19.05 10.56
N PHE A 16 -24.88 18.75 11.59
CA PHE A 16 -25.36 18.67 12.98
C PHE A 16 -24.80 19.85 13.78
N PRO A 17 -25.58 20.46 14.70
CA PRO A 17 -25.11 21.51 15.59
C PRO A 17 -24.26 20.93 16.73
N PRO A 18 -23.37 21.71 17.36
CA PRO A 18 -22.57 21.25 18.50
C PRO A 18 -23.46 21.15 19.75
N PHE A 19 -23.31 20.05 20.50
CA PHE A 19 -23.88 19.86 21.83
C PHE A 19 -22.74 19.66 22.84
N ASP A 20 -22.76 20.40 23.94
CA ASP A 20 -21.84 20.27 25.06
C ASP A 20 -22.09 18.96 25.83
N MET A 21 -21.03 18.18 26.06
CA MET A 21 -21.02 16.98 26.91
C MET A 21 -20.26 17.26 28.21
N PRO A 22 -20.71 16.74 29.36
CA PRO A 22 -20.03 16.92 30.64
C PRO A 22 -18.76 16.08 30.73
N ALA A 23 -17.75 16.65 31.40
CA ALA A 23 -16.44 16.06 31.61
C ALA A 23 -16.45 14.98 32.71
N SER A 24 -16.71 13.72 32.36
CA SER A 24 -16.32 12.58 33.22
C SER A 24 -16.28 11.21 32.52
N ILE A 25 -15.58 11.06 31.39
CA ILE A 25 -15.09 9.74 30.93
C ILE A 25 -13.70 9.96 30.32
N MET A 26 -12.68 9.98 31.16
CA MET A 26 -11.29 9.83 30.76
C MET A 26 -10.85 8.43 31.18
N ASP A 27 -10.88 7.52 30.20
CA ASP A 27 -9.94 6.41 30.03
C ASP A 27 -10.50 5.47 28.94
N SER A 28 -9.93 5.51 27.73
CA SER A 28 -9.66 4.31 26.93
C SER A 28 -9.01 4.68 25.61
N LEU A 29 -7.89 4.01 25.37
CA LEU A 29 -6.96 4.11 24.27
C LEU A 29 -7.58 3.63 22.93
N SER A 30 -6.89 4.00 21.83
CA SER A 30 -6.85 3.35 20.51
C SER A 30 -8.01 2.40 20.13
N SER A 31 -8.71 2.70 19.02
CA SER A 31 -9.70 1.78 18.39
C SER A 31 -9.13 0.39 18.07
N ARG A 32 -7.80 0.26 17.93
CA ARG A 32 -7.10 -1.03 17.72
C ARG A 32 -7.13 -1.95 18.93
N GLU A 33 -7.44 -1.45 20.13
CA GLU A 33 -7.53 -2.24 21.37
C GLU A 33 -8.95 -2.80 21.62
N GLN A 34 -9.94 -2.41 20.80
CA GLN A 34 -11.32 -2.87 20.96
C GLN A 34 -11.56 -4.16 20.14
N SER A 35 -11.33 -5.30 20.80
CA SER A 35 -12.19 -6.47 20.51
C SER A 35 -13.64 -6.13 20.87
N PRO A 36 -14.64 -6.95 20.48
CA PRO A 36 -16.03 -6.70 20.85
C PRO A 36 -16.24 -6.73 22.36
N THR A 37 -15.90 -5.66 23.06
CA THR A 37 -15.92 -5.58 24.53
C THR A 37 -16.98 -4.66 25.05
N MET A 38 -17.85 -4.10 24.20
CA MET A 38 -19.04 -3.45 24.72
C MET A 38 -19.92 -4.53 25.35
N ARG A 39 -19.85 -4.59 26.68
CA ARG A 39 -20.92 -5.20 27.48
C ARG A 39 -22.19 -4.42 27.13
N ASP A 40 -23.25 -5.13 26.75
CA ASP A 40 -24.59 -4.56 26.55
C ASP A 40 -25.03 -3.69 27.77
N SER A 41 -24.45 -3.92 28.96
CA SER A 41 -24.69 -3.14 30.18
C SER A 41 -24.38 -1.65 30.05
N ASP A 42 -23.39 -1.26 29.24
CA ASP A 42 -23.03 0.17 29.08
C ASP A 42 -24.01 0.90 28.16
N LEU A 43 -24.64 0.17 27.22
CA LEU A 43 -25.71 0.65 26.35
C LEU A 43 -27.07 0.67 27.06
N ASP A 44 -27.29 -0.19 28.06
CA ASP A 44 -28.51 -0.19 28.86
C ASP A 44 -28.65 1.07 29.72
N SER A 45 -27.55 1.76 30.04
CA SER A 45 -27.59 3.08 30.70
C SER A 45 -28.23 4.17 29.82
N TYR A 46 -28.20 4.01 28.48
CA TYR A 46 -28.81 4.90 27.50
C TYR A 46 -30.25 4.51 27.12
N ARG A 47 -30.80 3.43 27.68
CA ARG A 47 -32.16 2.93 27.39
C ARG A 47 -33.27 3.58 28.22
N LYS A 48 -32.93 4.33 29.27
CA LYS A 48 -33.94 5.05 30.07
C LYS A 48 -34.11 6.45 29.50
N GLU A 49 -35.31 6.68 28.98
CA GLU A 49 -35.86 7.94 28.44
C GLU A 49 -35.61 8.21 26.94
N GLY A 50 -36.72 8.31 26.20
CA GLY A 50 -36.74 8.93 24.87
C GLY A 50 -37.74 8.31 23.90
N GLN A 51 -38.86 9.00 23.69
CA GLN A 51 -39.86 8.75 22.65
C GLN A 51 -39.23 8.42 21.28
N LYS A 52 -39.83 7.48 20.53
CA LYS A 52 -39.47 7.17 19.13
C LYS A 52 -39.60 8.45 18.28
N LYS A 53 -38.51 9.21 18.13
CA LYS A 53 -38.39 10.18 17.04
C LYS A 53 -38.37 9.40 15.73
N GLU A 54 -39.23 9.77 14.78
CA GLU A 54 -39.19 9.21 13.43
C GLU A 54 -37.79 9.42 12.83
N GLN A 55 -37.22 8.34 12.31
CA GLN A 55 -35.85 8.31 11.81
C GLN A 55 -35.79 8.98 10.43
N THR A 56 -35.31 10.22 10.37
CA THR A 56 -35.35 11.07 9.16
C THR A 56 -34.15 10.87 8.21
N SER A 57 -33.17 10.04 8.57
CA SER A 57 -31.98 9.82 7.74
C SER A 57 -32.30 8.87 6.57
N PRO A 58 -32.17 9.29 5.30
CA PRO A 58 -32.38 8.45 4.13
C PRO A 58 -31.44 7.23 4.10
N PHE A 59 -30.23 7.38 4.66
CA PHE A 59 -29.26 6.29 4.78
C PHE A 59 -29.74 5.18 5.72
N LEU A 60 -30.37 5.56 6.84
CA LEU A 60 -30.95 4.62 7.80
C LEU A 60 -32.32 4.07 7.35
N GLN A 61 -32.83 4.55 6.20
CA GLN A 61 -34.03 4.06 5.53
C GLN A 61 -33.70 3.18 4.32
N LEU A 62 -32.41 2.98 3.99
CA LEU A 62 -32.01 2.08 2.92
C LEU A 62 -32.51 0.66 3.23
N PRO A 63 -33.09 -0.03 2.24
CA PRO A 63 -33.33 -1.46 2.32
C PRO A 63 -32.06 -2.22 2.76
N ASN A 64 -32.23 -3.24 3.61
CA ASN A 64 -31.11 -3.97 4.21
C ASN A 64 -30.16 -4.59 3.17
N ASP A 65 -30.66 -4.99 2.01
CA ASP A 65 -29.88 -5.50 0.88
C ASP A 65 -28.97 -4.43 0.27
N LEU A 66 -29.49 -3.22 0.00
CA LEU A 66 -28.68 -2.09 -0.46
C LEU A 66 -27.68 -1.63 0.61
N PHE A 67 -28.09 -1.66 1.87
CA PHE A 67 -27.21 -1.33 2.99
C PHE A 67 -26.07 -2.34 3.12
N LYS A 68 -26.34 -3.64 2.96
CA LYS A 68 -25.30 -4.68 2.93
C LYS A 68 -24.28 -4.45 1.80
N CYS A 69 -24.72 -4.01 0.63
CA CYS A 69 -23.79 -3.64 -0.45
C CYS A 69 -22.84 -2.49 -0.06
N VAL A 70 -23.28 -1.55 0.79
CA VAL A 70 -22.40 -0.49 1.32
C VAL A 70 -21.47 -1.04 2.40
N LEU A 71 -22.00 -1.89 3.30
CA LEU A 71 -21.22 -2.53 4.36
C LEU A 71 -20.08 -3.41 3.82
N ASP A 72 -20.26 -4.05 2.66
CA ASP A 72 -19.22 -4.85 2.00
C ASP A 72 -17.94 -4.06 1.66
N TYR A 73 -18.03 -2.72 1.62
CA TYR A 73 -16.86 -1.84 1.40
C TYR A 73 -16.27 -1.26 2.70
N LEU A 74 -16.87 -1.53 3.85
CA LEU A 74 -16.40 -1.02 5.11
C LEU A 74 -15.43 -2.01 5.76
N ASP A 75 -14.30 -1.48 6.22
CA ASP A 75 -13.44 -2.23 7.12
C ASP A 75 -14.06 -2.29 8.53
N ARG A 76 -13.45 -3.14 9.35
CA ARG A 76 -13.87 -3.35 10.74
C ARG A 76 -13.89 -2.06 11.56
N ASP A 77 -12.90 -1.18 11.35
CA ASP A 77 -12.77 0.06 12.11
C ASP A 77 -13.87 1.06 11.75
N SER A 78 -14.23 1.12 10.47
CA SER A 78 -15.36 1.89 9.96
C SER A 78 -16.69 1.34 10.48
N ALA A 79 -16.84 0.01 10.52
CA ALA A 79 -18.01 -0.64 11.10
C ALA A 79 -18.15 -0.35 12.61
N TRP A 80 -17.05 -0.35 13.36
CA TRP A 80 -17.04 0.05 14.77
C TRP A 80 -17.41 1.51 14.96
N SER A 81 -16.89 2.38 14.10
CA SER A 81 -17.21 3.80 14.10
C SER A 81 -18.70 4.02 13.84
N LEU A 82 -19.29 3.31 12.87
CA LEU A 82 -20.73 3.33 12.64
C LEU A 82 -21.52 2.85 13.86
N LYS A 83 -21.12 1.74 14.47
CA LYS A 83 -21.78 1.19 15.67
C LYS A 83 -21.76 2.18 16.84
N ARG A 84 -20.66 2.92 17.01
CA ARG A 84 -20.47 3.91 18.10
C ARG A 84 -21.16 5.23 17.85
N VAL A 85 -21.09 5.76 16.62
CA VAL A 85 -21.52 7.13 16.29
C VAL A 85 -23.00 7.18 15.91
N CYS A 86 -23.54 6.11 15.32
CA CYS A 86 -24.92 6.10 14.84
C CYS A 86 -25.83 5.29 15.76
N LYS A 87 -26.67 5.97 16.57
CA LYS A 87 -27.61 5.33 17.51
C LYS A 87 -28.54 4.30 16.86
N GLY A 88 -28.92 4.49 15.59
CA GLY A 88 -29.74 3.54 14.83
C GLY A 88 -28.97 2.31 14.32
N MET A 89 -27.64 2.39 14.27
CA MET A 89 -26.76 1.31 13.78
C MET A 89 -26.12 0.51 14.91
N SER A 90 -26.20 0.98 16.16
CA SER A 90 -25.71 0.24 17.32
C SER A 90 -26.41 -1.11 17.50
N THR A 91 -27.66 -1.23 17.05
CA THR A 91 -28.49 -2.44 17.08
C THR A 91 -28.68 -3.10 15.71
N SER A 92 -27.92 -2.68 14.69
CA SER A 92 -28.06 -3.24 13.33
C SER A 92 -27.43 -4.63 13.27
N GLU A 93 -28.24 -5.63 12.93
CA GLU A 93 -27.78 -7.01 12.73
C GLU A 93 -26.74 -7.09 11.61
N ALA A 94 -26.88 -6.30 10.54
CA ALA A 94 -25.93 -6.29 9.44
C ALA A 94 -24.55 -5.71 9.83
N VAL A 95 -24.54 -4.68 10.70
CA VAL A 95 -23.30 -4.14 11.27
C VAL A 95 -22.68 -5.14 12.26
N GLU A 96 -23.51 -5.80 13.06
CA GLU A 96 -23.05 -6.83 13.99
C GLU A 96 -22.45 -8.05 13.25
N GLU A 97 -23.13 -8.53 12.20
CA GLU A 97 -22.63 -9.57 11.30
C GLU A 97 -21.26 -9.18 10.74
N LEU A 98 -21.11 -7.95 10.21
CA LEU A 98 -19.84 -7.46 9.67
C LEU A 98 -18.70 -7.44 10.72
N LEU A 99 -18.99 -6.98 11.94
CA LEU A 99 -18.02 -6.88 13.02
C LEU A 99 -17.53 -8.25 13.53
N TYR A 100 -18.44 -9.21 13.64
CA TYR A 100 -18.13 -10.55 14.12
C TYR A 100 -17.71 -11.51 13.01
N ARG A 101 -17.87 -11.16 11.73
CA ARG A 101 -17.52 -12.04 10.61
C ARG A 101 -16.07 -12.54 10.73
N TYR A 102 -15.15 -11.60 10.97
CA TYR A 102 -13.69 -11.80 11.05
C TYR A 102 -13.10 -11.09 12.28
N PRO A 103 -13.37 -11.60 13.50
CA PRO A 103 -13.15 -10.85 14.75
C PRO A 103 -11.68 -10.80 15.19
N LEU A 104 -10.83 -11.72 14.73
CA LEU A 104 -9.38 -11.69 14.89
C LEU A 104 -8.75 -12.07 13.55
N GLN A 105 -7.89 -11.19 13.02
CA GLN A 105 -7.21 -11.36 11.73
C GLN A 105 -5.72 -11.60 11.92
N LEU A 106 -5.02 -12.04 10.87
CA LEU A 106 -3.60 -12.38 10.96
C LEU A 106 -2.73 -11.25 11.53
N HIS A 107 -2.95 -10.01 11.10
CA HIS A 107 -2.16 -8.87 11.57
C HIS A 107 -2.38 -8.58 13.07
N ASP A 108 -3.48 -9.05 13.65
CA ASP A 108 -3.74 -8.94 15.08
C ASP A 108 -2.89 -9.91 15.90
N VAL A 109 -2.54 -11.07 15.33
CA VAL A 109 -1.96 -12.20 16.08
C VAL A 109 -0.54 -12.58 15.69
N LYS A 110 -0.10 -12.22 14.48
CA LYS A 110 1.19 -12.67 13.93
C LYS A 110 2.39 -12.12 14.69
N ASP A 111 2.36 -10.85 15.10
CA ASP A 111 3.53 -10.17 15.70
C ASP A 111 3.46 -10.10 17.24
N ILE A 112 2.51 -10.80 17.86
CA ILE A 112 2.32 -10.77 19.32
C ILE A 112 3.52 -11.42 20.01
N LYS A 113 4.29 -10.65 20.78
CA LYS A 113 5.36 -11.20 21.62
C LYS A 113 4.78 -11.83 22.88
N LEU A 114 5.55 -12.69 23.56
CA LEU A 114 5.14 -13.30 24.83
C LEU A 114 4.67 -12.25 25.85
N GLY A 115 5.38 -11.12 25.93
CA GLY A 115 5.01 -10.03 26.83
C GLY A 115 3.72 -9.31 26.43
N ASP A 116 3.45 -9.18 25.12
CA ASP A 116 2.21 -8.61 24.61
C ASP A 116 1.03 -9.57 24.83
N TRP A 117 1.28 -10.88 24.76
CA TRP A 117 0.30 -11.91 25.08
C TRP A 117 -0.09 -11.90 26.55
N LYS A 118 0.88 -11.96 27.47
CA LYS A 118 0.62 -12.15 28.91
C LYS A 118 0.40 -10.88 29.70
N TYR A 119 1.20 -9.86 29.43
CA TYR A 119 1.35 -8.71 30.33
C TYR A 119 0.72 -7.42 29.78
N ARG A 120 0.25 -7.45 28.53
CA ARG A 120 -0.49 -6.33 27.94
C ARG A 120 -1.92 -6.71 27.62
N SER A 121 -2.76 -5.70 27.50
CA SER A 121 -4.16 -5.82 27.08
C SER A 121 -4.34 -6.38 25.66
N LEU A 122 -3.27 -6.49 24.87
CA LEU A 122 -3.30 -6.76 23.44
C LEU A 122 -3.52 -8.22 23.05
N GLY A 123 -3.03 -9.19 23.82
CA GLY A 123 -3.10 -10.61 23.46
C GLY A 123 -4.11 -11.43 24.28
N GLN A 124 -3.72 -11.94 25.44
CA GLN A 124 -4.57 -12.86 26.22
C GLN A 124 -5.81 -12.16 26.77
N LEU A 125 -5.70 -10.92 27.24
CA LEU A 125 -6.89 -10.14 27.63
C LEU A 125 -7.83 -9.96 26.43
N ARG A 126 -7.28 -9.66 25.24
CA ARG A 126 -8.05 -9.52 24.00
C ARG A 126 -8.76 -10.82 23.62
N TRP A 127 -8.07 -11.95 23.72
CA TRP A 127 -8.64 -13.28 23.50
C TRP A 127 -9.75 -13.59 24.50
N ASN A 128 -9.52 -13.41 25.79
CA ASN A 128 -10.52 -13.63 26.84
C ASN A 128 -11.74 -12.72 26.66
N ASN A 129 -11.52 -11.47 26.29
CA ASN A 129 -12.55 -10.50 25.96
C ASN A 129 -13.39 -10.94 24.76
N PHE A 130 -12.73 -11.45 23.71
CA PHE A 130 -13.43 -12.06 22.58
C PHE A 130 -14.28 -13.25 23.04
N GLN A 131 -13.72 -14.18 23.82
CA GLN A 131 -14.47 -15.33 24.34
C GLN A 131 -15.71 -14.89 25.15
N GLN A 132 -15.55 -13.89 26.03
CA GLN A 132 -16.64 -13.33 26.84
C GLN A 132 -17.70 -12.61 26.00
N SER A 133 -17.32 -12.08 24.84
CA SER A 133 -18.25 -11.40 23.94
C SER A 133 -19.17 -12.37 23.19
N ILE A 134 -18.79 -13.65 23.09
CA ILE A 134 -19.54 -14.64 22.33
C ILE A 134 -20.76 -15.13 23.09
N ASN A 135 -21.90 -15.10 22.41
CA ASN A 135 -23.19 -15.52 22.94
C ASN A 135 -24.05 -16.14 21.82
N ASP A 136 -25.27 -16.56 22.17
CA ASP A 136 -26.19 -17.22 21.23
C ASP A 136 -26.54 -16.37 20.00
N LYS A 137 -26.49 -15.04 20.10
CA LYS A 137 -26.84 -14.12 19.01
C LYS A 137 -25.73 -14.00 17.98
N ASN A 138 -24.47 -13.88 18.41
CA ASN A 138 -23.36 -13.53 17.52
C ASN A 138 -22.49 -14.70 17.07
N ARG A 139 -22.49 -15.84 17.79
CA ARG A 139 -21.60 -16.97 17.49
C ARG A 139 -21.79 -17.55 16.09
N GLN A 140 -22.97 -17.35 15.49
CA GLN A 140 -23.30 -17.84 14.15
C GLN A 140 -22.71 -16.96 13.03
N HIS A 141 -22.32 -15.73 13.33
CA HIS A 141 -21.75 -14.80 12.34
C HIS A 141 -20.25 -15.01 12.12
N ILE A 142 -19.56 -15.68 13.05
CA ILE A 142 -18.11 -15.86 12.98
C ILE A 142 -17.77 -16.92 11.93
N GLN A 143 -17.17 -16.47 10.83
CA GLN A 143 -16.85 -17.30 9.68
C GLN A 143 -15.35 -17.57 9.55
N LYS A 144 -14.49 -16.61 9.95
CA LYS A 144 -13.02 -16.75 9.92
C LYS A 144 -12.37 -16.29 11.20
N LEU A 145 -11.34 -17.00 11.64
CA LEU A 145 -10.57 -16.68 12.84
C LEU A 145 -9.08 -16.95 12.60
N ALA A 146 -8.22 -16.01 12.98
CA ALA A 146 -6.78 -16.20 13.04
C ALA A 146 -6.34 -16.57 14.46
N MET A 147 -5.47 -17.58 14.57
CA MET A 147 -4.96 -18.09 15.84
C MET A 147 -3.51 -17.68 16.08
N SER A 148 -3.20 -17.26 17.30
CA SER A 148 -1.84 -16.90 17.72
C SER A 148 -0.98 -18.14 17.97
N HIS A 149 0.34 -18.02 17.84
CA HIS A 149 1.30 -19.06 18.25
C HIS A 149 1.30 -19.33 19.77
N TRP A 150 0.70 -18.43 20.55
CA TRP A 150 0.52 -18.58 22.01
C TRP A 150 -0.79 -19.29 22.40
N CYS A 151 -1.65 -19.65 21.45
CA CYS A 151 -2.89 -20.34 21.75
C CYS A 151 -2.65 -21.76 22.29
N SER A 152 -3.40 -22.12 23.32
CA SER A 152 -3.44 -23.43 23.96
C SER A 152 -4.34 -24.41 23.21
N ILE A 153 -4.21 -25.72 23.49
CA ILE A 153 -5.22 -26.71 23.03
C ILE A 153 -6.61 -26.37 23.57
N ALA A 154 -6.71 -25.83 24.78
CA ALA A 154 -7.99 -25.44 25.38
C ALA A 154 -8.68 -24.33 24.58
N ASP A 155 -7.91 -23.39 24.01
CA ASP A 155 -8.44 -22.35 23.13
C ASP A 155 -9.05 -22.94 21.86
N PHE A 156 -8.40 -23.94 21.25
CA PHE A 156 -8.96 -24.63 20.08
C PHE A 156 -10.21 -25.44 20.42
N LYS A 157 -10.25 -26.11 21.58
CA LYS A 157 -11.45 -26.82 22.05
C LYS A 157 -12.61 -25.85 22.26
N TRP A 158 -12.32 -24.69 22.85
CA TRP A 158 -13.31 -23.64 23.03
C TRP A 158 -13.86 -23.17 21.68
N VAL A 159 -13.00 -22.96 20.68
CA VAL A 159 -13.41 -22.62 19.30
C VAL A 159 -14.25 -23.73 18.67
N GLU A 160 -13.87 -25.00 18.85
CA GLU A 160 -14.63 -26.15 18.34
C GLU A 160 -16.07 -26.13 18.86
N GLU A 161 -16.24 -25.88 20.17
CA GLU A 161 -17.51 -25.93 20.90
C GLU A 161 -18.39 -24.68 20.69
N HIS A 162 -17.80 -23.49 20.68
CA HIS A 162 -18.57 -22.24 20.76
C HIS A 162 -18.78 -21.55 19.41
N LEU A 163 -17.98 -21.88 18.38
CA LEU A 163 -18.02 -21.23 17.06
C LEU A 163 -18.47 -22.21 15.96
N PRO A 164 -19.76 -22.61 15.94
CA PRO A 164 -20.25 -23.65 15.04
C PRO A 164 -20.21 -23.27 13.56
N SER A 165 -20.33 -21.97 13.23
CA SER A 165 -20.29 -21.45 11.87
C SER A 165 -18.88 -21.17 11.34
N LEU A 166 -17.84 -21.39 12.15
CA LEU A 166 -16.47 -21.17 11.74
C LEU A 166 -16.07 -22.24 10.70
N THR A 167 -15.96 -21.83 9.44
CA THR A 167 -15.49 -22.67 8.34
C THR A 167 -14.08 -22.28 7.86
N LYS A 168 -13.55 -21.13 8.30
CA LYS A 168 -12.26 -20.62 7.87
C LYS A 168 -11.31 -20.44 9.05
N LEU A 169 -10.13 -21.04 9.00
CA LEU A 169 -9.15 -20.94 10.08
C LEU A 169 -7.79 -20.51 9.52
N ASP A 170 -7.19 -19.51 10.15
CA ASP A 170 -5.84 -19.07 9.82
C ASP A 170 -4.87 -19.45 10.96
N LEU A 171 -4.01 -20.42 10.65
CA LEU A 171 -2.94 -20.94 11.51
C LEU A 171 -1.56 -20.46 11.04
N SER A 172 -1.49 -19.51 10.12
CA SER A 172 -0.22 -19.08 9.54
C SER A 172 0.70 -18.39 10.53
N ALA A 173 0.17 -17.84 11.62
CA ALA A 173 0.98 -17.38 12.74
C ALA A 173 1.54 -18.53 13.61
N ILE A 174 1.17 -19.80 13.41
CA ILE A 174 1.69 -20.93 14.20
C ILE A 174 2.80 -21.63 13.40
N LYS A 175 4.05 -21.46 13.85
CA LYS A 175 5.21 -22.13 13.26
C LYS A 175 5.47 -23.48 13.95
N ASP A 176 6.22 -24.34 13.26
CA ASP A 176 6.66 -25.62 13.80
C ASP A 176 7.63 -25.48 14.96
N PHE A 177 8.45 -24.43 14.98
CA PHE A 177 9.40 -24.22 16.06
C PHE A 177 8.92 -23.17 17.06
N VAL A 178 9.15 -23.47 18.33
CA VAL A 178 8.79 -22.61 19.47
C VAL A 178 9.97 -22.55 20.44
N TRP A 179 10.25 -21.37 20.99
CA TRP A 179 11.19 -21.22 22.09
C TRP A 179 10.42 -21.40 23.42
N THR A 180 10.73 -22.48 24.15
CA THR A 180 10.34 -22.86 25.55
C THR A 180 9.36 -22.01 26.40
N PRO A 181 8.68 -22.62 27.42
CA PRO A 181 8.05 -23.93 27.47
C PRO A 181 6.65 -23.92 28.14
N GLU A 182 5.93 -22.80 28.23
CA GLU A 182 4.74 -22.79 29.12
C GLU A 182 3.59 -23.67 28.62
N GLU A 183 3.38 -23.77 27.31
CA GLU A 183 2.58 -24.84 26.72
C GLU A 183 3.17 -25.25 25.36
N THR A 184 3.60 -26.50 25.23
CA THR A 184 4.08 -27.04 23.95
C THR A 184 3.29 -28.28 23.57
N TRP A 185 2.27 -28.06 22.75
CA TRP A 185 1.54 -29.11 22.05
C TRP A 185 2.14 -29.40 20.67
N THR A 186 1.94 -30.63 20.20
CA THR A 186 2.29 -31.09 18.84
C THR A 186 1.08 -31.00 17.91
N TRP A 187 1.31 -31.01 16.59
CA TRP A 187 0.21 -31.05 15.62
C TRP A 187 -0.74 -32.24 15.86
N LYS A 188 -0.20 -33.37 16.32
CA LYS A 188 -0.97 -34.56 16.69
C LYS A 188 -1.87 -34.31 17.89
N ASP A 189 -1.35 -33.70 18.97
CA ASP A 189 -2.15 -33.38 20.15
C ASP A 189 -3.33 -32.45 19.78
N LEU A 190 -3.09 -31.48 18.89
CA LEU A 190 -4.14 -30.58 18.41
C LEU A 190 -5.18 -31.31 17.55
N ALA A 191 -4.72 -32.17 16.63
CA ALA A 191 -5.59 -32.98 15.77
C ALA A 191 -6.51 -33.91 16.56
N GLU A 192 -5.97 -34.60 17.57
CA GLU A 192 -6.73 -35.49 18.45
C GLU A 192 -7.70 -34.72 19.35
N ALA A 193 -7.32 -33.51 19.77
CA ALA A 193 -8.13 -32.68 20.64
C ALA A 193 -9.33 -32.03 19.94
N CYS A 194 -9.19 -31.64 18.68
CA CYS A 194 -10.19 -30.83 17.95
C CYS A 194 -10.52 -31.37 16.54
N PRO A 195 -10.87 -32.66 16.38
CA PRO A 195 -11.10 -33.23 15.06
C PRO A 195 -12.32 -32.65 14.34
N LYS A 196 -13.36 -32.23 15.07
CA LYS A 196 -14.59 -31.68 14.47
C LYS A 196 -14.38 -30.26 13.97
N LEU A 197 -13.47 -29.50 14.59
CA LEU A 197 -13.06 -28.18 14.13
C LEU A 197 -12.45 -28.27 12.74
N PHE A 198 -11.49 -29.17 12.53
CA PHE A 198 -10.84 -29.32 11.22
C PHE A 198 -11.79 -29.92 10.17
N ALA A 199 -12.62 -30.90 10.55
CA ALA A 199 -13.57 -31.55 9.64
C ALA A 199 -14.62 -30.62 9.02
N ARG A 200 -14.90 -29.45 9.64
CA ARG A 200 -15.86 -28.47 9.10
C ARG A 200 -15.23 -27.37 8.24
N LEU A 201 -13.90 -27.27 8.18
CA LEU A 201 -13.25 -26.18 7.46
C LEU A 201 -13.42 -26.29 5.95
N ASP A 202 -13.76 -25.17 5.32
CA ASP A 202 -13.74 -24.99 3.85
C ASP A 202 -12.54 -24.16 3.38
N GLU A 203 -11.92 -23.38 4.27
CA GLU A 203 -10.69 -22.62 4.03
C GLU A 203 -9.71 -22.79 5.20
N LEU A 204 -8.46 -23.14 4.89
CA LEU A 204 -7.38 -23.24 5.88
C LEU A 204 -6.19 -22.44 5.39
N GLU A 205 -5.67 -21.53 6.22
CA GLU A 205 -4.42 -20.82 5.96
C GLU A 205 -3.33 -21.34 6.90
N VAL A 206 -2.16 -21.67 6.36
CA VAL A 206 -1.02 -22.20 7.12
C VAL A 206 0.27 -21.51 6.70
N SER A 207 1.28 -21.57 7.57
CA SER A 207 2.65 -21.28 7.20
C SER A 207 3.15 -22.31 6.18
N ASN A 208 4.15 -21.93 5.36
CA ASN A 208 4.79 -22.87 4.45
C ASN A 208 5.49 -24.02 5.19
N TRP A 209 4.76 -25.13 5.36
CA TRP A 209 5.21 -26.32 6.09
C TRP A 209 6.43 -27.00 5.46
N ALA A 210 6.77 -26.69 4.22
CA ALA A 210 7.89 -27.28 3.52
C ALA A 210 9.19 -26.47 3.69
N ASP A 211 9.11 -25.26 4.22
CA ASP A 211 10.28 -24.38 4.33
C ASP A 211 10.79 -24.30 5.76
N TYR A 212 11.90 -24.99 6.03
CA TYR A 212 12.59 -24.90 7.31
C TYR A 212 12.92 -23.45 7.70
N THR A 213 13.28 -22.60 6.73
CA THR A 213 13.69 -21.21 7.01
C THR A 213 12.51 -20.36 7.47
N ALA A 214 11.33 -20.60 6.89
CA ALA A 214 10.05 -20.03 7.31
C ALA A 214 9.72 -20.33 8.77
N HIS A 215 10.05 -21.53 9.21
CA HIS A 215 9.76 -22.01 10.55
C HIS A 215 10.90 -21.71 11.55
N SER A 216 12.14 -21.52 11.08
CA SER A 216 13.30 -21.21 11.93
C SER A 216 13.44 -19.72 12.24
N ARG A 217 13.01 -18.86 11.31
CA ARG A 217 12.90 -17.41 11.52
C ARG A 217 11.69 -17.12 12.39
N ILE A 218 11.87 -17.25 13.69
CA ILE A 218 10.81 -16.91 14.64
C ILE A 218 10.80 -15.39 14.81
N GLU A 219 9.90 -14.73 14.08
CA GLU A 219 9.75 -13.26 14.03
C GLU A 219 9.27 -12.64 15.35
N TYR A 220 8.83 -13.45 16.31
CA TYR A 220 8.44 -12.98 17.64
C TYR A 220 9.69 -12.46 18.32
N GLY A 221 9.75 -11.14 18.54
CA GLY A 221 10.90 -10.49 19.17
C GLY A 221 11.12 -10.97 20.60
N TYR A 222 11.75 -12.13 20.75
CA TYR A 222 12.48 -12.50 21.93
C TYR A 222 13.63 -11.52 22.06
N ALA A 223 13.88 -11.01 23.26
CA ALA A 223 15.10 -10.25 23.48
C ALA A 223 16.26 -11.18 23.10
N TYR A 224 16.95 -10.89 21.99
CA TYR A 224 18.14 -11.63 21.53
C TYR A 224 19.21 -11.75 22.65
N ASN A 225 19.10 -10.90 23.68
CA ASN A 225 19.96 -10.85 24.86
C ASN A 225 19.54 -11.81 25.99
N ASP A 226 18.40 -12.49 25.93
CA ASP A 226 18.05 -13.50 26.92
C ASP A 226 18.72 -14.83 26.52
N TYR A 227 19.79 -15.15 27.25
CA TYR A 227 20.64 -16.34 27.13
C TYR A 227 19.88 -17.69 27.18
N ARG A 228 18.57 -17.66 27.46
CA ARG A 228 17.64 -18.80 27.36
C ARG A 228 17.21 -19.13 25.92
N PHE A 229 17.53 -18.29 24.92
CA PHE A 229 17.26 -18.55 23.50
C PHE A 229 18.45 -19.16 22.75
N LYS A 230 19.20 -20.07 23.39
CA LYS A 230 20.18 -20.94 22.70
C LYS A 230 19.45 -22.07 21.95
N GLN A 231 19.99 -22.52 20.82
CA GLN A 231 19.43 -23.57 19.94
C GLN A 231 18.85 -24.79 20.68
N GLN A 232 19.47 -25.21 21.78
CA GLN A 232 19.02 -26.31 22.65
C GLN A 232 17.62 -26.14 23.29
N PHE A 233 17.01 -24.95 23.22
CA PHE A 233 15.67 -24.66 23.77
C PHE A 233 14.60 -24.52 22.69
N ARG A 234 14.93 -24.85 21.44
CA ARG A 234 13.98 -24.85 20.33
C ARG A 234 13.23 -26.18 20.32
N LEU A 235 11.91 -26.12 20.50
CA LEU A 235 11.03 -27.28 20.48
C LEU A 235 10.27 -27.32 19.15
N SER A 236 10.28 -28.47 18.49
CA SER A 236 9.54 -28.72 17.25
C SER A 236 8.15 -29.30 17.56
N ARG A 237 7.10 -28.76 16.93
CA ARG A 237 5.73 -29.31 16.94
C ARG A 237 5.60 -30.62 16.16
N ARG A 238 6.65 -30.99 15.41
CA ARG A 238 6.81 -32.28 14.70
C ARG A 238 7.36 -33.40 15.58
N ARG A 239 7.81 -33.09 16.81
CA ARG A 239 8.45 -34.06 17.73
C ARG A 239 7.55 -35.26 18.03
N GLY A 240 8.17 -36.40 18.33
CA GLY A 240 7.44 -37.63 18.70
C GLY A 240 6.71 -38.28 17.52
N GLY A 241 7.15 -38.02 16.28
CA GLY A 241 6.57 -38.58 15.07
C GLY A 241 5.22 -37.96 14.68
N SER A 242 4.86 -36.80 15.25
CA SER A 242 3.67 -36.06 14.81
C SER A 242 3.82 -35.57 13.38
N GLY A 243 5.01 -35.24 12.89
CA GLY A 243 5.18 -34.77 11.51
C GLY A 243 4.57 -33.38 11.27
N SER A 244 4.50 -32.96 10.01
CA SER A 244 4.08 -31.60 9.61
C SER A 244 2.57 -31.38 9.73
N VAL A 245 2.15 -30.11 9.72
CA VAL A 245 0.73 -29.72 9.63
C VAL A 245 0.04 -30.38 8.43
N ALA A 246 0.75 -30.56 7.30
CA ALA A 246 0.20 -31.19 6.12
C ALA A 246 -0.14 -32.67 6.37
N LYS A 247 0.76 -33.42 7.01
CA LYS A 247 0.57 -34.85 7.31
C LYS A 247 -0.54 -35.11 8.32
N ILE A 248 -0.75 -34.20 9.27
CA ILE A 248 -1.65 -34.43 10.41
C ILE A 248 -2.99 -33.71 10.30
N ILE A 249 -3.00 -32.44 9.91
CA ILE A 249 -4.21 -31.62 9.94
C ILE A 249 -4.98 -31.75 8.63
N PHE A 250 -4.31 -31.73 7.47
CA PHE A 250 -5.02 -31.76 6.18
C PHE A 250 -5.93 -32.98 6.00
N PRO A 251 -5.58 -34.20 6.44
CA PRO A 251 -6.46 -35.37 6.33
C PRO A 251 -7.75 -35.23 7.13
N LEU A 252 -7.77 -34.41 8.19
CA LEU A 252 -8.98 -34.13 8.95
C LEU A 252 -9.91 -33.14 8.24
N CYS A 253 -9.39 -32.30 7.35
CA CYS A 253 -10.13 -31.22 6.70
C CYS A 253 -10.98 -31.71 5.52
N ILE A 254 -11.92 -32.65 5.75
CA ILE A 254 -12.69 -33.33 4.69
C ILE A 254 -13.55 -32.43 3.78
N LYS A 255 -13.80 -31.17 4.17
CA LYS A 255 -14.58 -30.18 3.40
C LYS A 255 -13.72 -29.08 2.78
N LEU A 256 -12.39 -29.17 2.90
CA LEU A 256 -11.47 -28.11 2.47
C LEU A 256 -11.63 -27.84 0.97
N LYS A 257 -11.91 -26.59 0.61
CA LYS A 257 -11.99 -26.11 -0.77
C LYS A 257 -10.82 -25.21 -1.12
N THR A 258 -10.35 -24.42 -0.15
CA THR A 258 -9.25 -23.46 -0.30
C THR A 258 -8.13 -23.73 0.70
N LEU A 259 -6.91 -23.93 0.22
CA LEU A 259 -5.70 -23.97 1.04
C LEU A 259 -4.87 -22.73 0.75
N ALA A 260 -4.56 -21.94 1.78
CA ALA A 260 -3.67 -20.80 1.68
C ALA A 260 -2.32 -21.08 2.35
N ILE A 261 -1.24 -20.72 1.65
CA ILE A 261 0.14 -20.90 2.08
C ILE A 261 0.75 -19.51 2.23
N ARG A 262 1.16 -19.19 3.45
CA ARG A 262 1.77 -17.90 3.81
C ARG A 262 3.21 -18.08 4.25
N GLU A 263 4.09 -17.25 3.69
CA GLU A 263 5.41 -16.97 4.23
C GLU A 263 5.94 -15.69 3.58
N ARG A 264 6.92 -15.00 4.19
CA ARG A 264 7.70 -13.98 3.48
C ARG A 264 9.00 -14.61 2.99
N TYR A 265 9.27 -14.45 1.70
CA TYR A 265 10.44 -15.03 1.03
C TYR A 265 11.72 -14.85 1.84
N SER A 266 12.28 -15.97 2.31
CA SER A 266 13.54 -15.96 3.02
C SER A 266 14.77 -16.05 2.11
N GLY A 267 14.58 -16.21 0.79
CA GLY A 267 15.68 -16.53 -0.13
C GLY A 267 15.84 -18.04 -0.37
N PHE A 268 15.97 -18.46 -1.63
CA PHE A 268 16.94 -19.50 -1.98
C PHE A 268 18.30 -18.78 -2.08
N HIS A 269 19.12 -18.89 -1.03
CA HIS A 269 20.50 -18.40 -1.11
C HIS A 269 21.42 -19.53 -1.61
N THR A 270 21.11 -20.74 -1.17
CA THR A 270 21.69 -21.99 -1.63
C THR A 270 20.60 -23.02 -1.90
N TRP A 271 20.93 -24.08 -2.63
CA TRP A 271 20.08 -25.26 -2.74
C TRP A 271 20.92 -26.54 -2.80
N ASN A 272 20.52 -27.59 -2.11
CA ASN A 272 21.04 -28.94 -2.23
C ASN A 272 19.88 -29.94 -2.36
N GLU A 273 20.19 -31.24 -2.52
CA GLU A 273 19.16 -32.28 -2.68
C GLU A 273 18.13 -32.27 -1.54
N TRP A 274 18.60 -32.10 -0.30
CA TRP A 274 17.74 -32.05 0.88
C TRP A 274 16.82 -30.81 0.89
N GLU A 275 17.37 -29.62 0.58
CA GLU A 275 16.59 -28.37 0.51
C GLU A 275 15.53 -28.43 -0.59
N VAL A 276 15.85 -29.07 -1.73
CA VAL A 276 14.87 -29.31 -2.81
C VAL A 276 13.79 -30.29 -2.34
N HIS A 277 14.16 -31.39 -1.72
CA HIS A 277 13.19 -32.34 -1.19
C HIS A 277 12.22 -31.66 -0.22
N GLN A 278 12.73 -30.92 0.76
CA GLN A 278 11.87 -30.23 1.72
C GLN A 278 10.99 -29.17 1.05
N ARG A 279 11.57 -28.27 0.25
CA ARG A 279 10.83 -27.10 -0.30
C ARG A 279 9.94 -27.42 -1.50
N VAL A 280 10.22 -28.51 -2.20
CA VAL A 280 9.52 -28.90 -3.43
C VAL A 280 8.75 -30.19 -3.17
N CYS A 281 9.43 -31.29 -2.85
CA CYS A 281 8.78 -32.59 -2.68
C CYS A 281 7.78 -32.58 -1.52
N CYS A 282 8.18 -32.21 -0.30
CA CYS A 282 7.27 -32.20 0.85
C CYS A 282 6.13 -31.18 0.70
N LEU A 283 6.33 -30.10 -0.07
CA LEU A 283 5.27 -29.15 -0.42
C LEU A 283 4.21 -29.82 -1.31
N ILE A 284 4.66 -30.43 -2.40
CA ILE A 284 3.78 -31.06 -3.39
C ILE A 284 3.10 -32.30 -2.80
N ASP A 285 3.86 -33.15 -2.12
CA ASP A 285 3.35 -34.36 -1.47
C ASP A 285 2.38 -34.02 -0.34
N GLY A 286 2.63 -32.93 0.40
CA GLY A 286 1.71 -32.40 1.38
C GLY A 286 0.32 -32.10 0.80
N ILE A 287 0.27 -31.53 -0.41
CA ILE A 287 -0.99 -31.24 -1.11
C ILE A 287 -1.58 -32.53 -1.69
N LYS A 288 -0.78 -33.26 -2.48
CA LYS A 288 -1.24 -34.43 -3.24
C LYS A 288 -1.72 -35.58 -2.34
N ASN A 289 -0.99 -35.87 -1.28
CA ASN A 289 -1.21 -37.06 -0.46
C ASN A 289 -2.11 -36.81 0.74
N HIS A 290 -2.28 -35.55 1.17
CA HIS A 290 -2.96 -35.25 2.43
C HIS A 290 -4.15 -34.28 2.31
N CYS A 291 -4.31 -33.54 1.21
CA CYS A 291 -5.50 -32.72 1.02
C CYS A 291 -6.69 -33.55 0.48
N PRO A 292 -7.93 -33.16 0.81
CA PRO A 292 -9.11 -33.85 0.32
C PRO A 292 -9.35 -33.58 -1.18
N PRO A 293 -10.11 -34.46 -1.87
CA PRO A 293 -10.53 -34.22 -3.26
C PRO A 293 -11.38 -32.96 -3.47
N SER A 294 -12.00 -32.42 -2.40
CA SER A 294 -12.77 -31.19 -2.45
C SER A 294 -11.92 -29.93 -2.65
N LEU A 295 -10.61 -30.02 -2.44
CA LEU A 295 -9.68 -28.91 -2.61
C LEU A 295 -9.65 -28.52 -4.10
N ASN A 296 -10.04 -27.28 -4.39
CA ASN A 296 -10.09 -26.76 -5.75
C ASN A 296 -9.37 -25.42 -5.93
N LYS A 297 -8.92 -24.82 -4.83
CA LYS A 297 -8.27 -23.52 -4.83
C LYS A 297 -7.01 -23.51 -3.97
N LEU A 298 -5.91 -23.03 -4.54
CA LEU A 298 -4.68 -22.73 -3.82
C LEU A 298 -4.48 -21.21 -3.74
N ARG A 299 -4.07 -20.71 -2.59
CA ARG A 299 -3.70 -19.30 -2.40
C ARG A 299 -2.29 -19.21 -1.88
N VAL A 300 -1.37 -18.66 -2.65
CA VAL A 300 0.05 -18.62 -2.34
C VAL A 300 0.48 -17.17 -2.17
N HIS A 301 0.72 -16.74 -0.94
CA HIS A 301 1.03 -15.33 -0.64
C HIS A 301 2.45 -14.90 -1.04
N ASP A 302 3.32 -15.86 -1.36
CA ASP A 302 4.70 -15.64 -1.78
C ASP A 302 4.95 -16.25 -3.16
N TYR A 303 5.80 -15.58 -3.92
CA TYR A 303 6.21 -16.01 -5.25
C TYR A 303 7.15 -17.23 -5.23
N ALA A 304 7.92 -17.46 -4.17
CA ALA A 304 8.84 -18.60 -4.16
C ALA A 304 8.16 -19.97 -4.04
N PRO A 305 7.21 -20.19 -3.10
CA PRO A 305 6.43 -21.44 -3.07
C PRO A 305 5.65 -21.66 -4.37
N TYR A 306 5.20 -20.58 -5.04
CA TYR A 306 4.58 -20.66 -6.35
C TYR A 306 5.49 -21.33 -7.40
N ARG A 307 6.79 -20.97 -7.44
CA ARG A 307 7.73 -21.62 -8.37
C ARG A 307 7.97 -23.09 -8.04
N SER A 308 8.08 -23.44 -6.75
CA SER A 308 8.19 -24.84 -6.31
C SER A 308 6.94 -25.67 -6.64
N LEU A 309 5.75 -25.07 -6.59
CA LEU A 309 4.50 -25.77 -6.94
C LEU A 309 4.48 -26.17 -8.42
N PHE A 310 4.89 -25.28 -9.32
CA PHE A 310 4.77 -25.50 -10.76
C PHE A 310 6.03 -26.03 -11.45
N SER A 311 7.11 -26.26 -10.70
CA SER A 311 8.33 -26.91 -11.21
C SER A 311 8.16 -28.41 -11.45
N THR A 312 7.12 -29.02 -10.87
CA THR A 312 6.74 -30.41 -11.13
C THR A 312 5.51 -30.50 -12.02
N ASP A 313 5.14 -31.70 -12.46
CA ASP A 313 3.95 -31.91 -13.28
C ASP A 313 2.69 -31.83 -12.42
N ALA A 314 2.10 -30.64 -12.36
CA ALA A 314 0.82 -30.40 -11.70
C ALA A 314 -0.37 -31.09 -12.41
N PHE A 315 -0.14 -31.88 -13.47
CA PHE A 315 -1.14 -32.70 -14.15
C PHE A 315 -1.81 -33.70 -13.19
N ASP A 316 -1.12 -34.07 -12.11
CA ASP A 316 -1.65 -34.91 -11.03
C ASP A 316 -2.70 -34.20 -10.15
N TRP A 317 -2.83 -32.87 -10.22
CA TRP A 317 -3.73 -32.08 -9.36
C TRP A 317 -5.09 -31.81 -10.02
N SER A 318 -5.72 -32.87 -10.53
CA SER A 318 -6.97 -32.78 -11.32
C SER A 318 -8.11 -31.94 -10.70
N ASN A 319 -8.11 -31.76 -9.38
CA ASN A 319 -9.16 -31.01 -8.68
C ASN A 319 -8.88 -29.50 -8.56
N ILE A 320 -7.61 -29.05 -8.66
CA ILE A 320 -7.24 -27.64 -8.53
C ILE A 320 -7.64 -26.88 -9.80
N LYS A 321 -8.55 -25.92 -9.65
CA LYS A 321 -9.07 -25.09 -10.73
C LYS A 321 -8.64 -23.63 -10.62
N ASP A 322 -8.39 -23.14 -9.42
CA ASP A 322 -8.03 -21.75 -9.17
C ASP A 322 -6.74 -21.64 -8.36
N VAL A 323 -5.83 -20.78 -8.78
CA VAL A 323 -4.57 -20.50 -8.08
C VAL A 323 -4.41 -18.99 -7.93
N GLU A 324 -4.42 -18.51 -6.70
CA GLU A 324 -4.18 -17.10 -6.37
C GLU A 324 -2.74 -16.89 -5.93
N ILE A 325 -2.07 -15.87 -6.45
CA ILE A 325 -0.66 -15.56 -6.20
C ILE A 325 -0.53 -14.16 -5.58
N GLY A 326 0.28 -14.02 -4.54
CA GLY A 326 0.65 -12.73 -3.94
C GLY A 326 1.64 -11.95 -4.80
N LEU A 327 1.19 -11.44 -5.96
CA LEU A 327 2.05 -10.68 -6.87
C LEU A 327 2.34 -9.26 -6.37
N TYR A 328 1.38 -8.64 -5.67
CA TYR A 328 1.50 -7.27 -5.17
C TYR A 328 2.69 -7.13 -4.21
N SER A 329 2.74 -7.99 -3.18
CA SER A 329 3.81 -8.00 -2.18
C SER A 329 5.18 -8.22 -2.81
N TRP A 330 5.28 -9.10 -3.80
CA TRP A 330 6.54 -9.35 -4.51
C TRP A 330 7.01 -8.11 -5.29
N MET A 331 6.09 -7.43 -5.99
CA MET A 331 6.41 -6.26 -6.79
C MET A 331 6.77 -5.06 -5.90
N GLU A 332 6.11 -4.88 -4.75
CA GLU A 332 6.47 -3.84 -3.77
C GLU A 332 7.84 -4.09 -3.13
N ASP A 333 8.12 -5.30 -2.65
CA ASP A 333 9.37 -5.62 -1.95
C ASP A 333 10.61 -5.43 -2.85
N ARG A 334 10.41 -5.51 -4.17
CA ARG A 334 11.48 -5.34 -5.17
C ARG A 334 11.51 -3.98 -5.85
N ARG A 335 10.50 -3.16 -5.60
CA ARG A 335 10.31 -1.87 -6.26
C ARG A 335 11.56 -0.98 -6.23
N ASP A 336 12.22 -0.89 -5.08
CA ASP A 336 13.42 -0.05 -4.92
C ASP A 336 14.72 -0.85 -5.12
N ARG A 337 14.68 -2.16 -4.82
CA ARG A 337 15.82 -3.07 -4.99
C ARG A 337 16.19 -3.32 -6.44
N ASP A 338 15.21 -3.42 -7.34
CA ASP A 338 15.46 -3.82 -8.74
C ASP A 338 15.90 -2.63 -9.61
N VAL A 339 15.76 -1.38 -9.13
CA VAL A 339 16.36 -0.18 -9.76
C VAL A 339 17.89 -0.30 -9.80
N ILE A 340 18.45 -0.99 -8.80
CA ILE A 340 19.87 -1.33 -8.63
C ILE A 340 20.24 -2.51 -9.58
N GLY A 341 19.51 -2.71 -10.68
CA GLY A 341 19.55 -3.91 -11.51
C GLY A 341 19.11 -5.15 -10.72
N PRO A 342 18.76 -6.26 -11.39
CA PRO A 342 18.54 -7.50 -10.65
C PRO A 342 19.84 -7.83 -9.94
N ILE A 343 19.87 -7.72 -8.61
CA ILE A 343 20.87 -8.46 -7.83
C ILE A 343 20.57 -9.90 -8.21
N PRO A 344 21.42 -10.56 -9.02
CA PRO A 344 21.16 -11.93 -9.35
C PRO A 344 21.22 -12.64 -8.00
N TYR A 345 20.08 -13.12 -7.50
CA TYR A 345 20.13 -14.20 -6.55
C TYR A 345 20.78 -15.35 -7.33
N ARG A 346 22.11 -15.42 -7.28
CA ARG A 346 22.80 -16.65 -7.63
C ARG A 346 22.40 -17.61 -6.54
N ILE A 347 21.32 -18.34 -6.81
CA ILE A 347 20.96 -19.52 -6.06
C ILE A 347 22.08 -20.51 -6.35
N THR A 348 23.10 -20.54 -5.51
CA THR A 348 24.26 -21.42 -5.70
C THR A 348 23.94 -22.79 -5.14
N GLN A 349 24.48 -23.86 -5.74
CA GLN A 349 24.36 -25.17 -5.12
C GLN A 349 25.07 -25.13 -3.75
N GLY A 350 24.35 -25.46 -2.68
CA GLY A 350 24.88 -25.56 -1.32
C GLY A 350 25.56 -26.91 -1.12
N HIS A 351 26.46 -26.99 -0.13
CA HIS A 351 27.22 -28.22 0.17
C HIS A 351 26.90 -28.84 1.53
N HIS A 352 26.11 -28.18 2.39
CA HIS A 352 25.87 -28.64 3.76
C HIS A 352 24.42 -28.50 4.21
N HIS A 353 23.89 -29.61 4.76
CA HIS A 353 22.69 -29.68 5.58
C HIS A 353 23.03 -29.23 7.01
N ARG A 354 22.13 -28.48 7.67
CA ARG A 354 22.37 -27.99 9.04
C ARG A 354 21.83 -29.00 10.06
N ASP A 355 22.55 -29.30 11.13
CA ASP A 355 22.08 -30.22 12.18
C ASP A 355 20.68 -29.85 12.74
N GLU A 356 20.34 -28.56 12.76
CA GLU A 356 19.02 -28.07 13.22
C GLU A 356 17.84 -28.51 12.34
N GLU A 357 18.11 -28.82 11.08
CA GLU A 357 17.12 -29.23 10.09
C GLU A 357 16.64 -30.68 10.33
N GLU A 358 17.40 -31.50 11.06
CA GLU A 358 17.01 -32.86 11.44
C GLU A 358 15.72 -32.89 12.28
N ALA A 359 15.49 -31.87 13.12
CA ALA A 359 14.26 -31.73 13.91
C ALA A 359 13.03 -31.29 13.08
N PHE A 360 13.26 -30.88 11.83
CA PHE A 360 12.25 -30.54 10.84
C PHE A 360 11.99 -31.70 9.88
N ASP A 361 13.00 -32.54 9.66
CA ASP A 361 12.98 -33.70 8.79
C ASP A 361 11.93 -34.73 9.27
N ASP A 362 11.04 -35.09 8.36
CA ASP A 362 10.06 -36.16 8.52
C ASP A 362 10.58 -37.52 8.02
N LYS A 363 11.88 -37.58 7.68
CA LYS A 363 12.63 -38.74 7.18
C LYS A 363 12.13 -39.24 5.82
N THR A 364 11.39 -38.41 5.09
CA THR A 364 10.91 -38.76 3.75
C THR A 364 11.97 -38.57 2.68
N PHE A 365 13.08 -37.91 3.01
CA PHE A 365 14.19 -37.70 2.09
C PHE A 365 14.78 -39.02 1.60
N ASP A 366 15.05 -39.95 2.53
CA ASP A 366 15.68 -41.25 2.25
C ASP A 366 14.82 -42.15 1.34
N ASP A 367 13.49 -41.99 1.40
CA ASP A 367 12.52 -42.77 0.62
C ASP A 367 12.13 -42.07 -0.71
N CYS A 368 12.70 -40.89 -1.00
CA CYS A 368 12.29 -40.10 -2.16
C CYS A 368 13.06 -40.47 -3.42
N GLU A 369 12.37 -41.11 -4.38
CA GLU A 369 12.99 -41.54 -5.66
C GLU A 369 13.12 -40.42 -6.71
N ARG A 370 12.65 -39.20 -6.43
CA ARG A 370 12.72 -38.08 -7.40
C ARG A 370 14.15 -37.59 -7.55
N ASN A 371 14.56 -37.25 -8.77
CA ASN A 371 15.85 -36.60 -9.00
C ASN A 371 15.81 -35.15 -8.47
N HIS A 372 16.29 -34.93 -7.24
CA HIS A 372 16.28 -33.62 -6.60
C HIS A 372 17.19 -32.61 -7.32
N MET A 373 18.24 -33.08 -7.99
CA MET A 373 19.12 -32.20 -8.77
C MET A 373 18.40 -31.60 -9.97
N ASP A 374 17.73 -32.42 -10.78
CA ASP A 374 16.93 -31.95 -11.92
C ASP A 374 15.76 -31.05 -11.46
N LEU A 375 15.10 -31.41 -10.36
CA LEU A 375 14.02 -30.60 -9.79
C LEU A 375 14.52 -29.24 -9.30
N GLY A 376 15.66 -29.22 -8.61
CA GLY A 376 16.29 -27.99 -8.17
C GLY A 376 16.72 -27.13 -9.35
N GLU A 377 17.27 -27.73 -10.41
CA GLU A 377 17.56 -27.01 -11.65
C GLU A 377 16.31 -26.42 -12.28
N ASN A 378 15.18 -27.14 -12.34
CA ASN A 378 13.92 -26.60 -12.86
C ASN A 378 13.36 -25.46 -12.00
N VAL A 379 13.51 -25.54 -10.67
CA VAL A 379 13.14 -24.46 -9.74
C VAL A 379 14.08 -23.27 -9.85
N VAL A 380 15.36 -23.48 -10.15
CA VAL A 380 16.37 -22.40 -10.22
C VAL A 380 16.51 -21.83 -11.65
N ALA A 381 16.14 -22.58 -12.67
CA ALA A 381 16.15 -22.15 -14.07
C ALA A 381 15.18 -20.98 -14.24
N GLY A 382 15.68 -19.87 -14.78
CA GLY A 382 14.90 -18.63 -14.89
C GLY A 382 14.53 -18.01 -13.53
N ALA A 383 15.20 -18.38 -12.42
CA ALA A 383 15.03 -17.77 -11.10
C ALA A 383 15.67 -16.39 -10.98
N GLY A 384 15.85 -15.69 -12.10
CA GLY A 384 16.31 -14.33 -12.04
C GLY A 384 15.33 -13.50 -11.22
N ALA A 385 15.88 -12.53 -10.48
CA ALA A 385 15.08 -11.69 -9.60
C ALA A 385 14.26 -10.65 -10.37
N SER A 386 14.40 -10.59 -11.70
CA SER A 386 13.86 -9.51 -12.51
C SER A 386 12.36 -9.64 -12.76
N PHE A 387 11.74 -8.50 -13.06
CA PHE A 387 10.36 -8.46 -13.52
C PHE A 387 10.14 -9.26 -14.81
N GLU A 388 11.13 -9.30 -15.70
CA GLU A 388 11.08 -10.10 -16.94
C GLU A 388 10.94 -11.60 -16.65
N ASP A 389 11.72 -12.12 -15.70
CA ASP A 389 11.69 -13.53 -15.32
C ASP A 389 10.34 -13.91 -14.68
N LEU A 390 9.76 -13.00 -13.89
CA LEU A 390 8.40 -13.13 -13.38
C LEU A 390 7.40 -13.29 -14.52
N LEU A 391 7.43 -12.40 -15.52
CA LEU A 391 6.50 -12.42 -16.65
C LEU A 391 6.63 -13.71 -17.47
N LYS A 392 7.85 -14.16 -17.75
CA LYS A 392 8.11 -15.43 -18.45
C LYS A 392 7.57 -16.62 -17.66
N SER A 393 7.82 -16.66 -16.35
CA SER A 393 7.34 -17.73 -15.48
C SER A 393 5.81 -17.79 -15.44
N LEU A 394 5.13 -16.65 -15.28
CA LEU A 394 3.68 -16.57 -15.28
C LEU A 394 3.08 -17.06 -16.61
N ARG A 395 3.65 -16.64 -17.75
CA ARG A 395 3.23 -17.11 -19.07
C ARG A 395 3.43 -18.61 -19.22
N ASN A 396 4.63 -19.11 -18.92
CA ASN A 396 4.96 -20.53 -19.10
C ASN A 396 4.05 -21.43 -18.27
N ILE A 397 3.73 -21.04 -17.04
CA ILE A 397 2.83 -21.80 -16.16
C ILE A 397 1.39 -21.73 -16.69
N THR A 398 0.92 -20.57 -17.13
CA THR A 398 -0.41 -20.42 -17.73
C THR A 398 -0.57 -21.27 -18.99
N LEU A 399 0.48 -21.36 -19.82
CA LEU A 399 0.50 -22.20 -21.01
C LEU A 399 0.60 -23.69 -20.67
N LYS A 400 1.41 -24.05 -19.66
CA LYS A 400 1.56 -25.43 -19.19
C LYS A 400 0.26 -25.97 -18.58
N TYR A 401 -0.51 -25.11 -17.92
CA TYR A 401 -1.74 -25.49 -17.19
C TYR A 401 -2.97 -24.66 -17.61
N PRO A 402 -3.47 -24.84 -18.85
CA PRO A 402 -4.57 -24.02 -19.38
C PRO A 402 -5.91 -24.25 -18.66
N SER A 403 -6.07 -25.38 -17.95
CA SER A 403 -7.24 -25.68 -17.13
C SER A 403 -7.23 -24.98 -15.77
N VAL A 404 -6.10 -24.41 -15.36
CA VAL A 404 -5.93 -23.75 -14.06
C VAL A 404 -6.05 -22.25 -14.25
N ASN A 405 -7.00 -21.66 -13.54
CA ASN A 405 -7.25 -20.23 -13.52
C ASN A 405 -6.30 -19.54 -12.53
N ILE A 406 -5.23 -18.95 -13.06
CA ILE A 406 -4.26 -18.20 -12.28
C ILE A 406 -4.71 -16.75 -12.11
N LYS A 407 -4.68 -16.23 -10.88
CA LYS A 407 -5.07 -14.86 -10.53
C LYS A 407 -4.14 -14.28 -9.46
N SER A 408 -4.17 -12.96 -9.31
CA SER A 408 -3.56 -12.30 -8.15
C SER A 408 -4.48 -12.40 -6.92
N ILE A 409 -3.91 -12.52 -5.70
CA ILE A 409 -4.65 -12.48 -4.42
C ILE A 409 -5.35 -11.13 -4.26
N ASP A 410 -4.59 -10.07 -4.43
CA ASP A 410 -5.06 -8.69 -4.36
C ASP A 410 -5.11 -8.10 -5.77
N GLY A 411 -6.02 -7.16 -5.99
CA GLY A 411 -6.04 -6.41 -7.24
C GLY A 411 -4.70 -5.68 -7.41
N LEU A 412 -4.04 -5.86 -8.56
CA LEU A 412 -2.81 -5.13 -8.88
C LEU A 412 -3.12 -3.72 -9.43
N ARG A 413 -4.19 -3.13 -8.92
CA ARG A 413 -4.62 -1.78 -9.27
C ARG A 413 -3.75 -0.80 -8.52
N ASP A 414 -3.29 0.24 -9.21
CA ASP A 414 -2.56 1.35 -8.59
C ASP A 414 -1.19 0.97 -8.00
N ILE A 415 -0.57 -0.14 -8.45
CA ILE A 415 0.78 -0.48 -8.01
C ILE A 415 1.81 0.51 -8.55
N THR A 416 2.61 1.11 -7.66
CA THR A 416 3.67 2.04 -8.05
C THR A 416 4.95 1.29 -8.40
N LEU A 417 5.47 1.52 -9.61
CA LEU A 417 6.69 0.92 -10.13
C LEU A 417 7.68 2.01 -10.53
N HIS A 418 8.98 1.74 -10.38
CA HIS A 418 10.01 2.52 -11.04
C HIS A 418 9.91 2.38 -12.58
N PRO A 419 10.14 3.44 -13.39
CA PRO A 419 10.16 3.36 -14.85
C PRO A 419 11.22 2.41 -15.44
N PHE A 420 12.11 1.87 -14.61
CA PHE A 420 13.21 0.99 -15.04
C PHE A 420 12.90 -0.50 -14.87
N HIS A 421 11.78 -0.88 -14.25
CA HIS A 421 11.43 -2.29 -14.07
C HIS A 421 11.21 -3.06 -15.38
N LEU A 422 10.86 -2.33 -16.46
CA LEU A 422 10.54 -2.90 -17.77
C LEU A 422 11.56 -2.56 -18.86
N VAL A 423 12.65 -1.87 -18.50
CA VAL A 423 13.69 -1.45 -19.46
C VAL A 423 15.07 -1.74 -18.88
N ASN A 424 15.96 -2.24 -19.72
CA ASN A 424 17.33 -2.47 -19.29
C ASN A 424 18.13 -1.16 -19.39
N VAL A 425 18.53 -0.59 -18.25
CA VAL A 425 19.24 0.70 -18.18
C VAL A 425 20.72 0.59 -17.84
N ASN A 426 21.21 -0.62 -17.53
CA ASN A 426 22.57 -0.86 -17.07
C ASN A 426 23.50 -1.28 -18.21
N GLN A 427 24.69 -0.68 -18.30
CA GLN A 427 25.80 -1.22 -19.08
C GLN A 427 26.43 -2.37 -18.29
N ARG A 428 26.47 -3.60 -18.85
CA ARG A 428 27.15 -4.73 -18.19
C ARG A 428 28.63 -4.38 -18.02
N ARG A 429 29.12 -4.39 -16.77
CA ARG A 429 30.56 -4.40 -16.50
C ARG A 429 31.14 -5.75 -16.93
N LEU A 430 31.94 -5.77 -18.00
CA LEU A 430 32.84 -6.88 -18.31
C LEU A 430 33.80 -7.07 -17.11
N HIS A 431 33.47 -8.00 -16.21
CA HIS A 431 34.35 -8.34 -15.08
C HIS A 431 35.56 -9.18 -15.50
N HIS A 432 35.70 -9.51 -16.79
CA HIS A 432 36.84 -10.28 -17.32
C HIS A 432 37.47 -9.57 -18.53
N PRO A 433 38.75 -9.14 -18.44
CA PRO A 433 39.45 -8.47 -19.53
C PRO A 433 39.76 -9.37 -20.75
N HIS A 434 39.36 -10.65 -20.74
CA HIS A 434 39.65 -11.61 -21.83
C HIS A 434 38.46 -12.04 -22.69
N ALA A 435 37.24 -11.54 -22.44
CA ALA A 435 36.11 -11.80 -23.33
C ALA A 435 35.94 -10.65 -24.34
N GLN A 436 36.71 -10.66 -25.43
CA GLN A 436 36.55 -9.77 -26.59
C GLN A 436 35.34 -10.18 -27.45
N GLN A 437 34.15 -10.30 -26.85
CA GLN A 437 32.92 -10.30 -27.63
C GLN A 437 32.28 -8.94 -27.47
N ALA A 438 32.13 -8.23 -28.60
CA ALA A 438 31.37 -6.99 -28.66
C ALA A 438 30.02 -7.22 -27.96
N PRO A 439 29.61 -6.36 -27.01
CA PRO A 439 28.34 -6.54 -26.32
C PRO A 439 27.23 -6.49 -27.37
N GLN A 440 26.61 -7.64 -27.68
CA GLN A 440 25.39 -7.62 -28.47
C GLN A 440 24.36 -6.80 -27.68
N PRO A 441 23.70 -5.80 -28.30
CA PRO A 441 22.65 -5.06 -27.64
C PRO A 441 21.56 -6.05 -27.26
N GLN A 442 21.40 -6.30 -25.95
CA GLN A 442 20.27 -7.12 -25.51
C GLN A 442 18.99 -6.34 -25.83
N PRO A 443 18.05 -6.94 -26.58
CA PRO A 443 16.77 -6.32 -26.87
C PRO A 443 16.04 -6.05 -25.55
N ASP A 444 15.24 -4.98 -25.52
CA ASP A 444 14.46 -4.69 -24.32
C ASP A 444 13.45 -5.80 -24.05
N PRO A 445 13.14 -6.09 -22.77
CA PRO A 445 12.17 -7.11 -22.40
C PRO A 445 10.82 -6.89 -23.10
N VAL A 446 10.37 -5.64 -23.17
CA VAL A 446 9.09 -5.27 -23.81
C VAL A 446 9.04 -5.49 -25.32
N ALA A 447 10.18 -5.67 -26.00
CA ALA A 447 10.21 -6.00 -27.42
C ALA A 447 9.90 -7.50 -27.68
N ASN A 448 10.01 -8.35 -26.65
CA ASN A 448 9.72 -9.77 -26.76
C ASN A 448 8.20 -10.00 -26.77
N GLN A 449 7.68 -10.65 -27.82
CA GLN A 449 6.27 -11.00 -27.96
C GLN A 449 5.75 -11.81 -26.76
N GLU A 450 6.57 -12.70 -26.21
CA GLU A 450 6.22 -13.51 -25.04
C GLU A 450 5.92 -12.65 -23.80
N ILE A 451 6.69 -11.57 -23.64
CA ILE A 451 6.56 -10.63 -22.53
C ILE A 451 5.31 -9.77 -22.74
N GLN A 452 5.04 -9.35 -23.97
CA GLN A 452 3.80 -8.63 -24.30
C GLN A 452 2.55 -9.46 -24.02
N GLU A 453 2.57 -10.77 -24.28
CA GLU A 453 1.49 -11.69 -23.94
C GLU A 453 1.28 -11.78 -22.42
N ALA A 454 2.36 -11.86 -21.64
CA ALA A 454 2.29 -11.86 -20.18
C ALA A 454 1.75 -10.53 -19.61
N LEU A 455 2.16 -9.39 -20.18
CA LEU A 455 1.66 -8.07 -19.79
C LEU A 455 0.16 -7.92 -20.10
N ARG A 456 -0.28 -8.40 -21.28
CA ARG A 456 -1.71 -8.45 -21.64
C ARG A 456 -2.50 -9.29 -20.65
N TRP A 457 -1.98 -10.47 -20.31
CA TRP A 457 -2.58 -11.35 -19.30
C TRP A 457 -2.70 -10.66 -17.94
N LEU A 458 -1.65 -9.97 -17.47
CA LEU A 458 -1.69 -9.21 -16.21
C LEU A 458 -2.77 -8.14 -16.22
N ALA A 459 -2.89 -7.39 -17.31
CA ALA A 459 -3.88 -6.34 -17.45
C ALA A 459 -5.32 -6.89 -17.47
N GLU A 460 -5.56 -7.94 -18.26
CA GLU A 460 -6.91 -8.53 -18.45
C GLU A 460 -7.37 -9.40 -17.29
N LYS A 461 -6.48 -10.23 -16.72
CA LYS A 461 -6.83 -11.23 -15.70
C LYS A 461 -6.60 -10.76 -14.27
N CYS A 462 -5.59 -9.91 -14.04
CA CYS A 462 -5.22 -9.43 -12.71
C CYS A 462 -5.56 -7.95 -12.48
N GLY A 463 -6.10 -7.26 -13.50
CA GLY A 463 -6.44 -5.84 -13.41
C GLY A 463 -5.22 -4.94 -13.21
N TRP A 464 -4.06 -5.38 -13.68
CA TRP A 464 -2.79 -4.66 -13.53
C TRP A 464 -2.83 -3.30 -14.23
N ARG A 465 -2.63 -2.23 -13.45
CA ARG A 465 -2.64 -0.84 -13.92
C ARG A 465 -1.53 -0.07 -13.19
N PRO A 466 -0.27 -0.20 -13.66
CA PRO A 466 0.88 0.34 -12.95
C PRO A 466 0.86 1.87 -12.95
N ILE A 467 1.47 2.44 -11.91
CA ILE A 467 1.78 3.85 -11.78
C ILE A 467 3.30 3.98 -11.82
N PHE A 468 3.83 4.77 -12.74
CA PHE A 468 5.28 4.98 -12.86
C PHE A 468 5.72 6.15 -11.96
N ALA A 469 6.50 5.84 -10.93
CA ALA A 469 7.12 6.85 -10.07
C ALA A 469 8.21 7.60 -10.84
N TRP A 470 8.01 8.89 -11.10
CA TRP A 470 8.84 9.69 -11.99
C TRP A 470 9.89 10.52 -11.26
N ASP A 471 9.92 10.50 -9.93
CA ASP A 471 10.81 11.30 -9.10
C ASP A 471 12.29 11.19 -9.52
N ASN A 472 12.78 9.99 -9.83
CA ASN A 472 14.17 9.76 -10.24
C ASN A 472 14.52 10.31 -11.64
N MET A 473 13.49 10.61 -12.44
CA MET A 473 13.62 11.27 -13.75
C MET A 473 13.56 12.79 -13.64
N MET A 474 13.19 13.35 -12.47
CA MET A 474 13.02 14.80 -12.25
C MET A 474 14.35 15.51 -11.95
N CYS A 475 15.34 15.35 -12.83
CA CYS A 475 16.63 15.99 -12.67
C CYS A 475 17.23 16.40 -14.03
N ASP A 476 17.68 17.65 -14.13
CA ASP A 476 18.25 18.18 -15.38
C ASP A 476 19.56 17.49 -15.78
N VAL A 477 20.32 16.95 -14.81
CA VAL A 477 21.57 16.21 -15.08
C VAL A 477 21.36 14.71 -15.30
N PHE A 478 20.12 14.24 -15.45
CA PHE A 478 19.84 12.83 -15.72
C PHE A 478 20.63 12.27 -16.91
N PRO A 479 21.20 11.03 -16.81
CA PRO A 479 21.14 10.08 -15.68
C PRO A 479 22.27 10.24 -14.64
N VAL A 480 23.04 11.33 -14.66
CA VAL A 480 24.20 11.53 -13.75
C VAL A 480 23.77 11.63 -12.28
N ASN A 481 22.50 11.98 -12.02
CA ASN A 481 21.92 11.97 -10.68
C ASN A 481 21.62 10.56 -10.15
N LEU A 482 21.60 9.55 -11.01
CA LEU A 482 21.47 8.15 -10.58
C LEU A 482 22.79 7.68 -9.96
N GLU A 483 22.73 6.63 -9.13
CA GLU A 483 23.84 6.18 -8.26
C GLU A 483 25.25 6.26 -8.92
N PRO A 484 26.21 7.03 -8.34
CA PRO A 484 27.55 7.24 -8.90
C PRO A 484 28.38 5.96 -9.10
N GLY A 485 27.96 4.85 -8.47
CA GLY A 485 28.66 3.56 -8.52
C GLY A 485 28.35 2.72 -9.77
N ARG A 486 27.50 3.16 -10.71
CA ARG A 486 27.03 2.34 -11.84
C ARG A 486 27.18 3.01 -13.19
N SER A 487 27.48 2.18 -14.20
CA SER A 487 27.50 2.58 -15.60
C SER A 487 26.10 2.42 -16.19
N PHE A 488 25.37 3.52 -16.30
CA PHE A 488 24.10 3.58 -17.03
C PHE A 488 24.34 3.69 -18.53
N LEU A 489 23.36 3.26 -19.32
CA LEU A 489 23.35 3.56 -20.75
C LEU A 489 23.27 5.09 -20.98
N PRO A 490 23.74 5.59 -22.14
CA PRO A 490 23.61 7.00 -22.48
C PRO A 490 22.14 7.47 -22.36
N LYS A 491 21.94 8.73 -21.92
CA LYS A 491 20.61 9.33 -21.71
C LYS A 491 19.64 9.01 -22.84
N ASP A 492 20.04 9.29 -24.08
CA ASP A 492 19.20 9.12 -25.26
C ASP A 492 18.76 7.65 -25.46
N GLU A 493 19.63 6.69 -25.14
CA GLU A 493 19.30 5.27 -25.23
C GLU A 493 18.27 4.89 -24.16
N VAL A 494 18.47 5.31 -22.91
CA VAL A 494 17.51 5.07 -21.81
C VAL A 494 16.14 5.63 -22.16
N LEU A 495 16.06 6.87 -22.66
CA LEU A 495 14.80 7.50 -23.04
C LEU A 495 14.12 6.79 -24.22
N SER A 496 14.90 6.29 -25.19
CA SER A 496 14.38 5.50 -26.31
C SER A 496 13.73 4.19 -25.82
N ARG A 497 14.37 3.49 -24.87
CA ARG A 497 13.85 2.26 -24.27
C ARG A 497 12.57 2.53 -23.48
N ILE A 498 12.52 3.61 -22.70
CA ILE A 498 11.31 4.04 -21.97
C ILE A 498 10.17 4.36 -22.94
N LYS A 499 10.45 5.12 -24.02
CA LYS A 499 9.45 5.43 -25.05
C LYS A 499 8.89 4.16 -25.70
N THR A 500 9.75 3.19 -26.00
CA THR A 500 9.36 1.88 -26.54
C THR A 500 8.46 1.14 -25.55
N MET A 501 8.85 1.06 -24.29
CA MET A 501 8.08 0.43 -23.21
C MET A 501 6.69 1.06 -23.04
N ILE A 502 6.58 2.38 -22.99
CA ILE A 502 5.29 3.08 -22.88
C ILE A 502 4.43 2.85 -24.13
N SER A 503 5.03 2.87 -25.32
CA SER A 503 4.33 2.60 -26.57
C SER A 503 3.75 1.19 -26.60
N THR A 504 4.51 0.20 -26.13
CA THR A 504 4.07 -1.19 -26.00
C THR A 504 2.94 -1.33 -24.98
N LEU A 505 3.05 -0.74 -23.80
CA LEU A 505 1.96 -0.80 -22.80
C LEU A 505 0.66 -0.20 -23.35
N ARG A 506 0.78 0.91 -24.09
CA ARG A 506 -0.36 1.57 -24.73
C ARG A 506 -0.98 0.71 -25.85
N SER A 507 -0.18 0.03 -26.67
CA SER A 507 -0.68 -0.90 -27.69
C SER A 507 -1.40 -2.12 -27.09
N LEU A 508 -1.08 -2.46 -25.84
CA LEU A 508 -1.78 -3.47 -25.03
C LEU A 508 -2.99 -2.92 -24.27
N ASN A 509 -3.41 -1.67 -24.53
CA ASN A 509 -4.51 -0.99 -23.84
C ASN A 509 -4.32 -0.87 -22.31
N ILE A 510 -3.06 -0.77 -21.87
CA ILE A 510 -2.70 -0.53 -20.47
C ILE A 510 -2.54 0.99 -20.29
N PRO A 511 -3.28 1.62 -19.36
CA PRO A 511 -3.22 3.07 -19.17
C PRO A 511 -1.86 3.50 -18.65
N ILE A 512 -1.35 4.62 -19.18
CA ILE A 512 -0.05 5.17 -18.79
C ILE A 512 -0.26 6.20 -17.68
N ARG A 513 0.19 5.86 -16.47
CA ARG A 513 -0.06 6.66 -15.27
C ARG A 513 1.26 7.05 -14.67
N ILE A 514 1.47 8.36 -14.49
CA ILE A 514 2.70 8.92 -13.95
C ILE A 514 2.42 9.51 -12.58
N PHE A 515 3.30 9.22 -11.63
CA PHE A 515 3.26 9.78 -10.28
C PHE A 515 4.55 10.53 -9.99
N ILE A 516 4.40 11.81 -9.66
CA ILE A 516 5.42 12.71 -9.14
C ILE A 516 5.11 12.90 -7.65
N GLY A 517 5.99 12.40 -6.79
CA GLY A 517 5.85 12.55 -5.34
C GLY A 517 5.83 11.26 -4.54
N ASP A 518 6.41 10.19 -5.08
CA ASP A 518 6.62 8.97 -4.31
C ASP A 518 7.85 9.04 -3.40
N ARG A 519 8.11 10.21 -2.82
CA ARG A 519 9.38 10.49 -2.14
C ARG A 519 9.53 9.77 -0.82
N THR A 520 8.42 9.35 -0.21
CA THR A 520 8.44 8.54 1.02
C THR A 520 9.05 7.16 0.80
N ASN A 521 9.02 6.62 -0.43
CA ASN A 521 9.68 5.36 -0.75
C ASN A 521 10.96 5.59 -1.56
N SER A 522 11.00 6.56 -2.48
CA SER A 522 12.15 6.77 -3.37
C SER A 522 13.31 7.58 -2.77
N CYS A 523 13.10 8.35 -1.70
CA CYS A 523 14.12 9.18 -1.06
C CYS A 523 14.15 9.00 0.46
N PRO A 524 14.85 7.98 0.99
CA PRO A 524 14.97 7.74 2.42
C PRO A 524 15.84 8.78 3.16
N SER A 525 16.37 9.80 2.47
CA SER A 525 17.21 10.83 3.09
C SER A 525 16.34 11.77 3.95
N SER A 526 16.56 11.71 5.26
CA SER A 526 15.96 12.56 6.29
C SER A 526 16.48 14.01 6.28
N GLY A 527 16.70 14.60 5.09
CA GLY A 527 17.27 15.94 4.90
C GLY A 527 16.32 16.91 4.18
N LEU A 528 16.71 18.18 4.16
CA LEU A 528 16.01 19.29 3.47
C LEU A 528 15.68 18.99 1.99
N ASP A 529 16.51 18.19 1.32
CA ASP A 529 16.40 17.89 -0.11
C ASP A 529 15.33 16.84 -0.46
N GLY A 530 14.87 16.05 0.53
CA GLY A 530 13.97 14.93 0.30
C GLY A 530 12.54 15.33 -0.09
N SER A 531 12.19 16.62 -0.04
CA SER A 531 10.81 17.09 -0.08
C SER A 531 10.50 18.19 -1.10
N LEU A 532 11.53 18.76 -1.74
CA LEU A 532 11.42 19.79 -2.77
C LEU A 532 11.80 19.22 -4.13
N TYR A 533 11.05 19.53 -5.19
CA TYR A 533 11.29 18.96 -6.53
C TYR A 533 12.42 19.61 -7.29
N PHE A 534 12.67 20.88 -7.00
CA PHE A 534 13.49 21.75 -7.80
C PHE A 534 14.69 22.20 -6.98
N GLY A 535 15.87 21.80 -7.43
CA GLY A 535 17.17 22.21 -6.89
C GLY A 535 18.04 22.81 -8.00
N ASP A 536 18.99 23.66 -7.62
CA ASP A 536 20.07 24.00 -8.54
C ASP A 536 20.92 22.75 -8.77
N TYR A 537 21.40 22.57 -10.00
CA TYR A 537 22.20 21.42 -10.36
C TYR A 537 23.63 21.83 -10.73
N LYS A 538 24.56 20.93 -10.42
CA LYS A 538 25.97 21.07 -10.74
C LYS A 538 26.21 20.69 -12.20
N THR A 539 26.86 21.56 -12.95
CA THR A 539 27.34 21.31 -14.32
C THR A 539 28.79 21.76 -14.44
N PHE A 540 29.44 21.35 -15.53
CA PHE A 540 30.77 21.83 -15.87
C PHE A 540 30.72 22.69 -17.14
N VAL A 541 31.54 23.72 -17.19
CA VAL A 541 31.73 24.61 -18.34
C VAL A 541 33.22 24.64 -18.67
N GLY A 542 33.58 24.62 -19.95
CA GLY A 542 34.96 24.51 -20.42
C GLY A 542 35.41 23.06 -20.70
N GLU A 543 36.58 22.91 -21.32
CA GLU A 543 37.20 21.62 -21.66
C GLU A 543 38.61 21.53 -21.05
N GLY A 544 39.09 20.30 -20.79
CA GLY A 544 40.44 20.07 -20.29
C GLY A 544 40.73 20.74 -18.94
N ASP A 545 41.84 21.46 -18.86
CA ASP A 545 42.30 22.16 -17.65
C ASP A 545 41.44 23.39 -17.31
N ASP A 546 40.64 23.90 -18.26
CA ASP A 546 39.71 25.04 -18.08
C ASP A 546 38.32 24.62 -17.59
N LYS A 547 38.13 23.33 -17.26
CA LYS A 547 36.84 22.79 -16.80
C LYS A 547 36.47 23.34 -15.42
N GLN A 548 35.56 24.30 -15.38
CA GLN A 548 35.04 24.89 -14.15
C GLN A 548 33.68 24.31 -13.77
N GLU A 549 33.51 24.09 -12.48
CA GLU A 549 32.24 23.69 -11.89
C GLU A 549 31.33 24.91 -11.70
N VAL A 550 30.10 24.82 -12.19
CA VAL A 550 29.10 25.90 -12.11
C VAL A 550 27.76 25.31 -11.66
N PHE A 551 27.06 26.03 -10.77
CA PHE A 551 25.68 25.73 -10.41
C PHE A 551 24.73 26.45 -11.37
N LYS A 552 23.79 25.72 -11.96
CA LYS A 552 22.73 26.28 -12.82
C LYS A 552 21.35 26.04 -12.22
N HIS A 553 20.45 26.98 -12.49
CA HIS A 553 19.05 26.82 -12.14
C HIS A 553 18.37 25.72 -12.94
N THR A 554 17.48 24.97 -12.29
CA THR A 554 16.73 23.87 -12.92
C THR A 554 15.98 24.30 -14.19
N GLN A 555 16.04 23.49 -15.24
CA GLN A 555 15.27 23.71 -16.48
C GLN A 555 13.98 22.87 -16.52
N ALA A 556 13.67 22.15 -15.42
CA ALA A 556 12.56 21.21 -15.32
C ALA A 556 12.55 20.17 -16.45
N SER A 557 13.74 19.71 -16.87
CA SER A 557 13.94 18.74 -17.94
C SER A 557 13.73 17.31 -17.43
N PHE A 558 12.46 16.94 -17.28
CA PHE A 558 12.02 15.66 -16.70
C PHE A 558 11.83 14.55 -17.73
N ASN A 559 12.31 14.75 -18.95
CA ASN A 559 12.37 13.74 -20.00
C ASN A 559 11.00 13.19 -20.42
N LEU A 560 9.95 14.01 -20.33
CA LEU A 560 8.58 13.65 -20.71
C LEU A 560 8.27 13.94 -22.19
N SER A 561 9.09 14.72 -22.90
CA SER A 561 8.77 15.22 -24.24
C SER A 561 8.33 14.11 -25.20
N GLY A 562 9.05 12.98 -25.22
CA GLY A 562 8.76 11.86 -26.12
C GLY A 562 7.60 10.95 -25.72
N ILE A 563 7.00 11.16 -24.54
CA ILE A 563 5.95 10.27 -23.98
C ILE A 563 4.72 11.00 -23.45
N ALA A 564 4.75 12.32 -23.27
CA ALA A 564 3.66 13.10 -22.66
C ALA A 564 2.31 12.90 -23.37
N HIS A 565 2.32 12.81 -24.70
CA HIS A 565 1.12 12.56 -25.52
C HIS A 565 0.50 11.15 -25.31
N MET A 566 1.22 10.24 -24.65
CA MET A 566 0.75 8.89 -24.30
C MET A 566 0.27 8.77 -22.85
N VAL A 567 0.41 9.81 -22.02
CA VAL A 567 0.04 9.77 -20.60
C VAL A 567 -1.47 9.90 -20.44
N ASP A 568 -2.08 9.02 -19.65
CA ASP A 568 -3.51 9.04 -19.32
C ASP A 568 -3.76 9.72 -17.97
N GLU A 569 -2.90 9.47 -16.97
CA GLU A 569 -3.05 10.06 -15.64
C GLU A 569 -1.73 10.66 -15.13
N LEU A 570 -1.81 11.85 -14.55
CA LEU A 570 -0.70 12.53 -13.88
C LEU A 570 -1.08 12.82 -12.43
N THR A 571 -0.28 12.35 -11.48
CA THR A 571 -0.43 12.68 -10.07
C THR A 571 0.78 13.48 -9.61
N ILE A 572 0.54 14.61 -8.95
CA ILE A 572 1.57 15.46 -8.34
C ILE A 572 1.22 15.62 -6.86
N GLN A 573 2.10 15.18 -5.98
CA GLN A 573 1.87 15.15 -4.55
C GLN A 573 3.05 15.69 -3.76
N TYR A 574 2.81 16.61 -2.83
CA TYR A 574 3.80 16.92 -1.79
C TYR A 574 3.51 16.13 -0.51
N PRO A 575 4.55 15.76 0.27
CA PRO A 575 4.35 15.27 1.62
C PRO A 575 3.71 16.38 2.49
N GLY A 576 2.94 15.97 3.51
CA GLY A 576 2.28 16.92 4.41
C GLY A 576 3.25 17.71 5.30
N ASP A 577 4.50 17.26 5.37
CA ASP A 577 5.63 17.88 6.04
C ASP A 577 6.85 17.91 5.11
N VAL A 578 7.44 19.09 4.95
CA VAL A 578 8.71 19.29 4.22
C VAL A 578 9.78 19.61 5.26
N PRO A 579 10.66 18.65 5.59
CA PRO A 579 11.69 18.85 6.60
C PRO A 579 12.54 20.07 6.28
N GLY A 580 12.72 20.94 7.29
CA GLY A 580 13.61 22.09 7.24
C GLY A 580 13.08 23.35 6.55
N VAL A 581 11.83 23.36 6.08
CA VAL A 581 11.09 24.60 5.76
C VAL A 581 10.12 24.90 6.91
N ARG A 582 10.53 25.74 7.87
CA ARG A 582 9.77 26.07 9.09
C ARG A 582 8.40 26.65 8.75
N GLY A 583 8.33 27.50 7.72
CA GLY A 583 7.08 28.07 7.21
C GLY A 583 6.03 27.01 6.80
N TRP A 584 6.46 25.89 6.24
CA TRP A 584 5.56 24.81 5.81
C TRP A 584 4.94 24.06 6.99
N VAL A 585 5.70 23.86 8.07
CA VAL A 585 5.25 23.14 9.27
C VAL A 585 4.55 24.08 10.27
N HIS A 586 4.91 25.37 10.29
CA HIS A 586 4.46 26.38 11.24
C HIS A 586 4.11 27.71 10.52
N PRO A 587 2.90 27.83 9.94
CA PRO A 587 2.42 29.01 9.20
C PRO A 587 2.32 30.28 10.05
N SER A 588 2.33 30.15 11.38
CA SER A 588 2.34 31.30 12.28
C SER A 588 3.73 31.93 12.44
N LEU A 589 4.79 31.23 12.03
CA LEU A 589 6.14 31.78 12.01
C LEU A 589 6.41 32.39 10.63
N PRO A 590 6.97 33.60 10.57
CA PRO A 590 7.40 34.18 9.30
C PRO A 590 8.44 33.27 8.65
N HIS A 591 8.37 33.17 7.33
CA HIS A 591 9.40 32.49 6.56
C HIS A 591 10.74 33.21 6.73
N SER A 592 11.83 32.45 6.75
CA SER A 592 13.15 33.05 6.57
C SER A 592 13.40 33.39 5.09
N ASP A 593 14.31 34.32 4.81
CA ASP A 593 14.69 34.67 3.43
C ASP A 593 15.12 33.44 2.60
N ALA A 594 15.77 32.47 3.26
CA ALA A 594 16.15 31.20 2.63
C ALA A 594 14.93 30.34 2.27
N GLU A 595 13.89 30.32 3.12
CA GLU A 595 12.64 29.59 2.86
C GLU A 595 11.84 30.23 1.73
N ASP A 596 11.77 31.57 1.69
CA ASP A 596 11.14 32.28 0.58
C ASP A 596 11.88 32.05 -0.74
N ALA A 597 13.22 31.99 -0.71
CA ALA A 597 14.02 31.64 -1.88
C ALA A 597 13.74 30.20 -2.36
N LEU A 598 13.59 29.24 -1.43
CA LEU A 598 13.24 27.86 -1.77
C LEU A 598 11.84 27.76 -2.38
N ILE A 599 10.85 28.45 -1.80
CA ILE A 599 9.48 28.48 -2.35
C ILE A 599 9.48 29.14 -3.73
N ALA A 600 10.15 30.27 -3.90
CA ALA A 600 10.29 30.93 -5.21
C ALA A 600 10.92 30.01 -6.26
N ARG A 601 11.90 29.19 -5.85
CA ARG A 601 12.53 28.19 -6.72
C ARG A 601 11.56 27.09 -7.14
N GLU A 602 10.74 26.57 -6.21
CA GLU A 602 9.70 25.58 -6.53
C GLU A 602 8.65 26.15 -7.49
N LEU A 603 8.16 27.37 -7.25
CA LEU A 603 7.20 28.04 -8.13
C LEU A 603 7.78 28.17 -9.54
N LYS A 604 9.02 28.67 -9.64
CA LYS A 604 9.72 28.81 -10.92
C LYS A 604 9.91 27.48 -11.65
N GLY A 605 10.29 26.43 -10.91
CA GLY A 605 10.44 25.08 -11.44
C GLY A 605 9.14 24.54 -12.02
N TRP A 606 8.02 24.69 -11.30
CA TRP A 606 6.71 24.28 -11.81
C TRP A 606 6.25 25.08 -13.02
N ARG A 607 6.49 26.40 -13.06
CA ARG A 607 6.19 27.20 -14.25
C ARG A 607 6.96 26.69 -15.47
N ARG A 608 8.25 26.36 -15.31
CA ARG A 608 9.07 25.74 -16.37
C ARG A 608 8.52 24.37 -16.78
N PHE A 609 8.14 23.53 -15.81
CA PHE A 609 7.52 22.24 -16.08
C PHE A 609 6.24 22.38 -16.93
N TRP A 610 5.32 23.25 -16.54
CA TRP A 610 4.06 23.45 -17.27
C TRP A 610 4.28 24.13 -18.62
N ALA A 611 5.20 25.09 -18.71
CA ALA A 611 5.57 25.71 -19.98
C ALA A 611 6.16 24.68 -20.98
N ARG A 612 6.84 23.65 -20.46
CA ARG A 612 7.47 22.59 -21.26
C ARG A 612 6.49 21.52 -21.71
N TYR A 613 5.69 20.98 -20.79
CA TYR A 613 4.96 19.73 -21.02
C TYR A 613 3.44 19.87 -21.13
N ALA A 614 2.82 20.94 -20.61
CA ALA A 614 1.36 21.00 -20.50
C ALA A 614 0.64 20.76 -21.83
N ARG A 615 1.11 21.41 -22.90
CA ARG A 615 0.53 21.28 -24.25
C ARG A 615 0.85 19.95 -24.95
N LEU A 616 1.80 19.16 -24.43
CA LEU A 616 2.13 17.84 -24.97
C LEU A 616 1.23 16.73 -24.41
N PHE A 617 0.50 16.98 -23.33
CA PHE A 617 -0.37 16.01 -22.66
C PHE A 617 -1.72 15.82 -23.38
N THR A 618 -1.69 15.51 -24.67
CA THR A 618 -2.90 15.42 -25.51
C THR A 618 -3.84 14.28 -25.13
N ASN A 619 -3.35 13.21 -24.48
CA ASN A 619 -4.18 12.09 -24.05
C ASN A 619 -4.55 12.11 -22.55
N LEU A 620 -4.19 13.17 -21.83
CA LEU A 620 -4.39 13.22 -20.39
C LEU A 620 -5.89 13.26 -20.04
N LYS A 621 -6.29 12.37 -19.14
CA LYS A 621 -7.67 12.18 -18.68
C LYS A 621 -7.85 12.54 -17.21
N LYS A 622 -6.77 12.50 -16.42
CA LYS A 622 -6.81 12.77 -14.99
C LYS A 622 -5.55 13.49 -14.52
N VAL A 623 -5.74 14.57 -13.77
CA VAL A 623 -4.68 15.25 -13.02
C VAL A 623 -5.06 15.26 -11.55
N THR A 624 -4.27 14.60 -10.71
CA THR A 624 -4.43 14.65 -9.26
C THR A 624 -3.38 15.58 -8.68
N ALA A 625 -3.83 16.65 -8.02
CA ALA A 625 -2.98 17.60 -7.35
C ALA A 625 -3.22 17.52 -5.84
N ASN A 626 -2.17 17.17 -5.09
CA ASN A 626 -2.10 17.33 -3.64
C ASN A 626 -0.89 18.21 -3.34
N VAL A 627 -1.06 19.51 -3.50
CA VAL A 627 0.04 20.48 -3.49
C VAL A 627 -0.27 21.65 -2.55
N PRO A 628 0.74 22.39 -2.07
CA PRO A 628 0.50 23.57 -1.26
C PRO A 628 -0.30 24.63 -2.02
N THR A 629 -1.18 25.34 -1.29
CA THR A 629 -2.08 26.36 -1.90
C THR A 629 -1.32 27.40 -2.72
N ALA A 630 -0.16 27.89 -2.23
CA ALA A 630 0.63 28.88 -2.96
C ALA A 630 1.09 28.38 -4.33
N ILE A 631 1.52 27.12 -4.41
CA ILE A 631 1.94 26.48 -5.68
C ILE A 631 0.74 26.29 -6.59
N TYR A 632 -0.39 25.81 -6.05
CA TYR A 632 -1.61 25.63 -6.83
C TYR A 632 -2.15 26.94 -7.41
N GLU A 633 -2.14 28.04 -6.66
CA GLU A 633 -2.59 29.34 -7.14
C GLU A 633 -1.64 29.90 -8.22
N ASP A 634 -0.34 29.67 -8.07
CA ASP A 634 0.67 30.05 -9.07
C ASP A 634 0.52 29.29 -10.40
N TRP A 635 0.12 28.02 -10.34
CA TRP A 635 -0.22 27.24 -11.53
C TRP A 635 -1.32 27.90 -12.38
N GLY A 636 -2.23 28.66 -11.75
CA GLY A 636 -3.25 29.44 -12.45
C GLY A 636 -2.71 30.57 -13.33
N ALA A 637 -1.44 30.95 -13.16
CA ALA A 637 -0.72 31.90 -13.99
C ALA A 637 0.06 31.25 -15.16
N CYS A 638 0.13 29.92 -15.21
CA CYS A 638 0.84 29.19 -16.26
C CYS A 638 -0.03 29.02 -17.51
N GLU A 639 0.28 29.73 -18.60
CA GLU A 639 -0.49 29.67 -19.86
C GLU A 639 -0.70 28.22 -20.34
N GLY A 640 0.37 27.42 -20.42
CA GLY A 640 0.27 26.05 -20.91
C GLY A 640 -0.68 25.16 -20.09
N LEU A 641 -0.70 25.30 -18.76
CA LEU A 641 -1.62 24.52 -17.92
C LEU A 641 -3.06 25.01 -18.04
N ARG A 642 -3.26 26.33 -18.22
CA ARG A 642 -4.58 26.88 -18.51
C ARG A 642 -5.12 26.33 -19.82
N ASP A 643 -4.30 26.26 -20.86
CA ASP A 643 -4.72 25.69 -22.15
C ASP A 643 -5.07 24.20 -22.03
N LEU A 644 -4.25 23.43 -21.28
CA LEU A 644 -4.50 22.02 -21.01
C LEU A 644 -5.87 21.81 -20.35
N LEU A 645 -6.25 22.69 -19.42
CA LEU A 645 -7.49 22.62 -18.64
C LEU A 645 -8.61 23.54 -19.16
N ALA A 646 -8.44 24.15 -20.35
CA ALA A 646 -9.43 25.06 -20.94
C ALA A 646 -10.61 24.31 -21.57
N ASP A 647 -10.40 23.05 -21.97
CA ASP A 647 -11.43 22.20 -22.57
C ASP A 647 -12.60 22.00 -21.60
N GLU A 648 -13.83 22.22 -22.07
CA GLU A 648 -15.04 22.16 -21.26
C GLU A 648 -15.29 20.77 -20.65
N ARG A 649 -14.73 19.71 -21.27
CA ARG A 649 -14.84 18.32 -20.83
C ARG A 649 -14.16 18.03 -19.50
N TRP A 650 -13.26 18.89 -19.04
CA TRP A 650 -12.67 18.75 -17.72
C TRP A 650 -13.71 18.98 -16.63
N GLU A 651 -13.67 18.19 -15.57
CA GLU A 651 -14.40 18.35 -14.33
C GLU A 651 -13.42 18.38 -13.15
N VAL A 652 -13.84 18.89 -11.99
CA VAL A 652 -13.00 18.96 -10.78
C VAL A 652 -13.71 18.40 -9.57
N LEU A 653 -13.03 17.48 -8.87
CA LEU A 653 -13.40 17.05 -7.53
C LEU A 653 -12.46 17.73 -6.52
N GLU A 654 -13.04 18.51 -5.62
CA GLU A 654 -12.32 19.10 -4.50
C GLU A 654 -12.66 18.32 -3.23
N LYS A 655 -11.62 17.80 -2.56
CA LYS A 655 -11.78 17.18 -1.25
C LYS A 655 -11.75 18.31 -0.21
N GLN A 656 -12.88 18.57 0.45
CA GLN A 656 -12.90 19.54 1.54
C GLN A 656 -11.97 19.07 2.65
N GLU A 657 -10.97 19.88 2.96
CA GLU A 657 -10.12 19.76 4.14
C GLU A 657 -10.99 20.01 5.39
N LYS A 658 -11.76 19.00 5.83
CA LYS A 658 -12.25 19.00 7.20
C LYS A 658 -11.01 18.85 8.08
N GLY A 659 -10.78 19.78 8.99
CA GLY A 659 -9.54 19.93 9.76
C GLY A 659 -9.21 18.80 10.74
N GLU A 660 -9.68 17.59 10.47
CA GLU A 660 -9.44 16.37 11.22
C GLU A 660 -9.09 15.28 10.19
N ASP A 661 -7.98 14.57 10.43
CA ASP A 661 -7.52 13.37 9.73
C ASP A 661 -6.56 13.50 8.53
N PHE A 662 -5.55 14.38 8.62
CA PHE A 662 -4.26 14.13 7.94
C PHE A 662 -3.29 13.39 8.86
N ASN A 663 -3.62 12.13 9.15
CA ASN A 663 -2.75 11.22 9.89
C ASN A 663 -2.53 9.89 9.16
N TYR A 664 -2.43 9.93 7.82
CA TYR A 664 -2.11 8.73 7.02
C TYR A 664 -0.71 8.17 7.32
N PHE A 665 0.20 8.97 7.91
CA PHE A 665 1.54 8.53 8.35
C PHE A 665 1.66 8.26 9.87
N GLY A 666 0.59 8.48 10.65
CA GLY A 666 0.62 8.29 12.11
C GLY A 666 0.49 6.84 12.56
N SER A 667 0.25 5.89 11.65
CA SER A 667 -0.08 4.51 11.97
C SER A 667 1.14 3.61 12.24
N TYR A 668 2.36 4.10 11.99
CA TYR A 668 3.61 3.32 12.09
C TYR A 668 4.50 3.62 13.31
N PHE A 669 4.18 4.61 14.16
CA PHE A 669 4.95 4.88 15.38
C PHE A 669 4.04 4.92 16.63
N PRO A 670 4.11 3.92 17.53
CA PRO A 670 3.19 3.80 18.66
C PRO A 670 3.53 4.69 19.87
N LEU A 671 4.37 5.73 19.73
CA LEU A 671 4.88 6.50 20.89
C LEU A 671 4.84 8.04 20.77
N SER A 672 4.24 8.63 19.73
CA SER A 672 4.23 10.08 19.57
C SER A 672 3.01 10.80 20.19
N SER A 673 2.02 10.09 20.72
CA SER A 673 0.74 10.70 21.14
C SER A 673 0.64 11.10 22.62
N LEU A 674 1.69 10.90 23.44
CA LEU A 674 1.56 11.02 24.91
C LEU A 674 2.38 12.12 25.60
N LYS A 675 2.80 13.19 24.91
CA LYS A 675 3.27 14.40 25.61
C LYS A 675 2.70 15.69 24.99
N TYR A 676 1.75 16.29 25.72
CA TYR A 676 1.17 17.63 25.61
C TYR A 676 0.09 17.88 24.53
N ASN A 677 -1.16 17.56 24.88
CA ASN A 677 -2.38 18.10 24.25
C ASN A 677 -2.67 19.59 24.62
N LEU A 678 -1.66 20.35 25.01
CA LEU A 678 -1.69 21.82 25.13
C LEU A 678 -1.05 22.52 23.92
N ALA A 679 -0.62 21.76 22.90
CA ALA A 679 -0.26 22.35 21.62
C ALA A 679 -1.54 22.90 20.97
N ARG A 680 -1.78 24.21 21.15
CA ARG A 680 -2.65 25.03 20.29
C ARG A 680 -2.61 24.42 18.88
N ARG A 681 -3.76 24.02 18.32
CA ARG A 681 -3.91 23.57 16.93
C ARG A 681 -3.07 24.48 16.05
N ARG A 682 -1.83 24.06 15.74
CA ARG A 682 -0.92 24.83 14.91
C ARG A 682 -1.59 24.78 13.55
N SER A 683 -1.94 25.92 12.96
CA SER A 683 -2.36 25.90 11.57
C SER A 683 -1.25 25.18 10.81
N ARG A 684 -1.57 24.26 9.90
CA ARG A 684 -0.60 23.73 8.94
C ARG A 684 -0.78 24.52 7.65
N MET A 685 0.22 24.50 6.78
CA MET A 685 0.07 25.07 5.44
C MET A 685 -1.15 24.40 4.79
N LYS A 686 -2.00 25.19 4.13
CA LYS A 686 -3.20 24.66 3.49
C LYS A 686 -2.81 23.92 2.22
N PHE A 687 -3.24 22.68 2.08
CA PHE A 687 -3.08 21.91 0.85
C PHE A 687 -4.32 22.04 -0.01
N VAL A 688 -4.12 22.07 -1.32
CA VAL A 688 -5.20 21.92 -2.29
C VAL A 688 -5.19 20.47 -2.74
N GLN A 689 -6.29 19.78 -2.46
CA GLN A 689 -6.55 18.43 -2.93
C GLN A 689 -7.62 18.46 -4.01
N ARG A 690 -7.17 18.50 -5.26
CA ARG A 690 -8.05 18.57 -6.43
C ARG A 690 -7.74 17.43 -7.40
N VAL A 691 -8.80 16.84 -7.94
CA VAL A 691 -8.73 15.88 -9.03
C VAL A 691 -9.43 16.49 -10.22
N PHE A 692 -8.67 16.84 -11.25
CA PHE A 692 -9.21 17.18 -12.56
C PHE A 692 -9.38 15.89 -13.35
N PHE A 693 -10.54 15.68 -13.95
CA PHE A 693 -10.78 14.47 -14.73
C PHE A 693 -11.75 14.73 -15.88
N ARG A 694 -11.72 13.85 -16.87
CA ARG A 694 -12.68 13.78 -17.97
C ARG A 694 -12.98 12.31 -18.25
N GLU A 695 -14.21 12.02 -18.66
CA GLU A 695 -14.68 10.63 -18.80
C GLU A 695 -14.47 10.06 -20.23
N ASP A 696 -14.26 10.94 -21.20
CA ASP A 696 -14.17 10.56 -22.60
C ASP A 696 -12.76 10.09 -23.00
N GLN A 697 -12.68 9.39 -24.14
CA GLN A 697 -11.44 8.75 -24.63
C GLN A 697 -10.76 9.53 -25.77
N GLU A 698 -11.31 10.67 -26.18
CA GLU A 698 -10.75 11.43 -27.30
C GLU A 698 -9.44 12.13 -26.92
N GLN A 699 -8.65 12.58 -27.88
CA GLN A 699 -7.49 13.42 -27.59
C GLN A 699 -7.90 14.89 -27.42
N LEU A 700 -7.18 15.61 -26.57
CA LEU A 700 -7.26 17.06 -26.44
C LEU A 700 -6.64 17.70 -27.67
N LYS A 701 -7.28 18.76 -28.18
CA LYS A 701 -6.77 19.57 -29.28
C LYS A 701 -5.93 20.69 -28.70
N LEU A 702 -4.65 20.40 -28.46
CA LEU A 702 -3.69 21.36 -27.91
C LEU A 702 -2.73 21.78 -29.03
N GLU A 703 -2.53 23.09 -29.20
CA GLU A 703 -1.53 23.60 -30.13
C GLU A 703 -0.14 23.50 -29.48
N GLU A 704 0.76 22.77 -30.12
CA GLU A 704 2.15 22.73 -29.66
C GLU A 704 2.78 24.12 -29.76
N ARG A 705 3.46 24.56 -28.70
CA ARG A 705 4.12 25.87 -28.67
C ARG A 705 5.27 25.97 -29.70
N PHE A 706 5.91 24.84 -30.02
CA PHE A 706 7.06 24.75 -30.92
C PHE A 706 6.94 23.51 -31.83
N PRO A 707 6.05 23.53 -32.84
CA PRO A 707 5.73 22.35 -33.66
C PRO A 707 6.87 21.87 -34.58
N GLY A 708 7.95 22.64 -34.70
CA GLY A 708 9.12 22.30 -35.53
C GLY A 708 10.29 21.66 -34.79
N LEU A 709 10.20 21.51 -33.46
CA LEU A 709 11.25 20.89 -32.65
C LEU A 709 10.96 19.41 -32.46
N ASP A 710 11.98 18.57 -32.60
CA ASP A 710 11.86 17.17 -32.24
C ASP A 710 11.81 16.97 -30.70
N ASP A 711 11.52 15.75 -30.25
CA ASP A 711 11.42 15.44 -28.82
C ASP A 711 12.72 15.75 -28.05
N LYS A 712 13.89 15.58 -28.66
CA LYS A 712 15.20 15.79 -28.04
C LYS A 712 15.55 17.27 -27.98
N GLU A 713 15.29 18.01 -29.05
CA GLU A 713 15.48 19.44 -29.15
C GLU A 713 14.56 20.16 -28.17
N ARG A 714 13.29 19.73 -28.07
CA ARG A 714 12.33 20.25 -27.10
C ARG A 714 12.78 20.01 -25.66
N GLU A 715 13.35 18.84 -25.39
CA GLU A 715 13.88 18.50 -24.06
C GLU A 715 15.19 19.24 -23.72
N LYS A 716 16.00 19.64 -24.71
CA LYS A 716 17.26 20.38 -24.49
C LYS A 716 17.07 21.90 -24.49
N ARG A 717 15.96 22.40 -25.03
CA ARG A 717 15.66 23.83 -25.12
C ARG A 717 15.64 24.47 -23.73
N GLU A 718 16.33 25.58 -23.59
CA GLU A 718 16.30 26.40 -22.38
C GLU A 718 14.98 27.19 -22.32
N ILE A 719 14.37 27.23 -21.13
CA ILE A 719 13.18 28.03 -20.86
C ILE A 719 13.63 29.25 -20.04
N THR A 720 13.65 30.39 -20.72
CA THR A 720 14.08 31.66 -20.12
C THR A 720 13.06 32.15 -19.08
N ASP A 721 13.50 33.02 -18.17
CA ASP A 721 12.61 33.58 -17.14
C ASP A 721 11.48 34.42 -17.76
N GLY A 722 11.75 35.12 -18.86
CA GLY A 722 10.73 35.87 -19.59
C GLY A 722 9.64 34.98 -20.21
N GLU A 723 9.93 33.71 -20.51
CA GLU A 723 8.92 32.77 -21.05
C GLU A 723 7.96 32.22 -20.00
N ILE A 724 8.34 32.30 -18.72
CA ILE A 724 7.56 31.85 -17.57
C ILE A 724 7.05 33.01 -16.71
N GLU A 725 7.32 34.25 -17.12
CA GLU A 725 6.70 35.43 -16.55
C GLU A 725 5.20 35.39 -16.84
N THR A 726 4.40 35.69 -15.81
CA THR A 726 2.95 35.73 -15.93
C THR A 726 2.55 36.76 -17.00
N PRO A 727 1.90 36.36 -18.09
CA PRO A 727 1.41 37.31 -19.08
C PRO A 727 0.47 38.31 -18.41
N LYS A 728 0.70 39.61 -18.63
CA LYS A 728 -0.19 40.65 -18.13
C LYS A 728 -1.56 40.51 -18.79
N GLY A 729 -2.62 40.41 -18.00
CA GLY A 729 -4.00 40.38 -18.52
C GLY A 729 -4.56 39.00 -18.83
N LEU A 730 -4.01 37.91 -18.27
CA LEU A 730 -4.70 36.62 -18.28
C LEU A 730 -6.09 36.77 -17.62
N GLY A 731 -7.15 36.43 -18.37
CA GLY A 731 -8.52 36.48 -17.87
C GLY A 731 -8.80 35.48 -16.75
N GLU A 732 -10.05 35.43 -16.27
CA GLU A 732 -10.46 34.41 -15.28
C GLU A 732 -10.38 33.00 -15.90
N HIS A 733 -9.87 32.01 -15.15
CA HIS A 733 -9.97 30.60 -15.53
C HIS A 733 -11.07 29.92 -14.73
N ARG A 734 -11.77 28.94 -15.31
CA ARG A 734 -12.84 28.19 -14.64
C ARG A 734 -12.38 27.58 -13.30
N PHE A 735 -11.12 27.14 -13.22
CA PHE A 735 -10.55 26.54 -12.02
C PHE A 735 -9.73 27.50 -11.14
N TRP A 736 -9.42 28.70 -11.64
CA TRP A 736 -8.73 29.78 -10.93
C TRP A 736 -9.49 31.10 -11.12
N PRO A 737 -10.66 31.25 -10.47
CA PRO A 737 -11.41 32.49 -10.53
C PRO A 737 -10.67 33.60 -9.79
N VAL A 738 -10.75 34.83 -10.29
CA VAL A 738 -10.17 35.98 -9.60
C VAL A 738 -10.91 36.18 -8.29
N LYS A 739 -10.18 36.14 -7.17
CA LYS A 739 -10.74 36.47 -5.86
C LYS A 739 -11.15 37.94 -5.89
N LYS A 740 -12.43 38.23 -6.14
CA LYS A 740 -13.00 39.57 -5.96
C LYS A 740 -12.65 40.00 -4.55
N GLY A 741 -11.77 41.01 -4.44
CA GLY A 741 -11.32 41.50 -3.15
C GLY A 741 -12.55 41.80 -2.30
N LYS A 742 -12.57 41.29 -1.06
CA LYS A 742 -13.52 41.81 -0.07
C LYS A 742 -13.28 43.31 -0.03
N GLU A 743 -14.25 44.10 -0.48
CA GLU A 743 -14.27 45.54 -0.26
C GLU A 743 -13.98 45.74 1.23
N VAL A 744 -12.81 46.32 1.50
CA VAL A 744 -12.41 46.69 2.84
C VAL A 744 -13.39 47.79 3.22
N GLY A 745 -14.46 47.41 3.92
CA GLY A 745 -15.42 48.35 4.46
C GLY A 745 -14.68 49.47 5.16
N GLU A 746 -14.92 50.69 4.69
CA GLU A 746 -14.33 51.91 5.22
C GLU A 746 -14.38 51.89 6.74
N LYS A 747 -13.20 51.83 7.37
CA LYS A 747 -13.06 52.11 8.79
C LYS A 747 -13.55 53.54 9.02
N ARG A 748 -14.71 53.68 9.68
CA ARG A 748 -15.20 54.95 10.23
C ARG A 748 -14.06 55.65 10.97
N LYS A 749 -13.75 56.88 10.55
CA LYS A 749 -12.94 57.84 11.30
C LYS A 749 -13.59 58.05 12.67
N VAL A 750 -12.85 57.76 13.73
CA VAL A 750 -13.10 58.31 15.06
C VAL A 750 -12.52 59.71 15.05
N GLY A 751 -13.39 60.70 15.20
CA GLY A 751 -13.02 62.10 15.46
C GLY A 751 -13.58 62.48 16.82
N ASP A 752 -12.68 62.87 17.72
CA ASP A 752 -12.97 63.50 19.01
C ASP A 752 -13.74 64.81 18.84
N THR A 753 -14.72 65.04 19.72
CA THR A 753 -14.91 66.36 20.36
C THR A 753 -15.80 66.20 21.60
N ASP A 754 -15.23 66.58 22.72
CA ASP A 754 -15.84 66.71 24.05
C ASP A 754 -16.84 67.87 24.16
N ALA A 755 -17.63 67.79 25.24
CA ALA A 755 -18.10 68.88 26.12
C ALA A 755 -19.59 69.26 26.11
N ASP A 756 -20.22 68.85 27.22
CA ASP A 756 -21.06 69.62 28.16
C ASP A 756 -22.55 69.89 27.91
N GLY A 757 -23.36 69.59 28.94
CA GLY A 757 -24.65 70.22 29.18
C GLY A 757 -25.70 69.37 29.89
N GLU A 758 -25.67 69.37 31.22
CA GLU A 758 -26.65 68.80 32.16
C GLU A 758 -28.08 69.36 32.03
N ALA A 759 -29.11 68.54 32.32
CA ALA A 759 -30.18 68.82 33.31
C ALA A 759 -31.36 67.80 33.26
N GLU A 760 -31.31 66.87 34.22
CA GLU A 760 -32.35 66.33 35.13
C GLU A 760 -33.81 65.95 34.76
N GLY A 761 -34.19 64.77 35.28
CA GLY A 761 -35.53 64.34 35.76
C GLY A 761 -36.08 63.10 35.03
N GLU A 762 -36.46 61.96 35.63
CA GLU A 762 -36.68 61.54 37.02
C GLU A 762 -36.86 59.99 37.08
N HIS A 763 -36.39 59.38 38.17
CA HIS A 763 -36.62 58.05 38.78
C HIS A 763 -37.60 56.97 38.23
N LYS A 764 -37.15 55.70 38.18
CA LYS A 764 -37.51 54.60 39.15
C LYS A 764 -36.88 53.20 38.87
N ASN A 765 -36.18 52.70 39.90
CA ASN A 765 -36.06 51.33 40.48
C ASN A 765 -35.99 50.06 39.58
N LYS A 766 -34.91 49.24 39.58
CA LYS A 766 -34.31 48.31 40.60
C LYS A 766 -34.86 46.86 40.60
N LYS A 767 -33.92 45.91 40.40
CA LYS A 767 -33.73 44.59 41.07
C LYS A 767 -34.79 43.47 40.80
N VAL A 768 -34.55 42.15 40.81
CA VAL A 768 -33.48 41.19 41.20
C VAL A 768 -33.98 39.78 40.73
N LYS A 769 -33.20 38.89 40.10
CA LYS A 769 -32.31 37.80 40.60
C LYS A 769 -32.93 36.77 41.57
N SER A 770 -32.76 35.46 41.28
CA SER A 770 -32.49 34.32 42.21
C SER A 770 -32.89 33.01 41.51
N ASP A 771 -32.15 31.90 41.57
CA ASP A 771 -30.90 31.52 42.23
C ASP A 771 -30.09 30.59 41.32
#